data_AF-A0A8H5BQ09-F1
#
_entry.id   AF-A0A8H5BQ09-F1
#
_cell.length_a   1.000
_cell.length_b   1.000
_cell.length_c   1.000
_cell.angle_alpha   90.00
_cell.angle_beta   90.00
_cell.angle_gamma   90.00
#
_symmetry.space_group_name_H-M   'P 1'
#
loop_
_entity.id
_entity.type
_entity.pdbx_description
1 polymer ?
#
loop_
_entity_poly.entity_id
_entity_poly.type
_entity_poly.pdbx_seq_one_letter_code
_entity_poly.pdbx_strand_id
1 'polypeptide(L)'
;MGLLLSLPLAGGLTSVATSCFAGLAFFCTSTAASMFFKSCNCNSSIATRVGFAIIFMLNSILAWIMKTDLAIKLIEKWSFDYIKMECAGEKCYGVLAVHRICFALALFHFVLSSLLIGVKDTKDKRAAIQNGWWGPKVLLWFILVGLSFVIPNGFFMFWGNYVCLIGASIFILLGLVLLVDFAHSWSETCLENWENSSSNFWQWVLIGSTAIMYAFTITLTGLLYGFFAGSGCSLNQFFISFNLALCLVITLTSIHPAIQERNPRSGLAQSSMVAAYCTYLVVSALSNHVHETKQCNPLRDGKKTQKAVLVLGGIFTFLAIAYSTTRAATQSRALVGKGNKKGRIQLADDEGNHHSELGYVSTQPGRTESPRYQALLAAVEAGAIPASALDEEEDEDEDEVVGEMRDDERTGTRYNYSWFHIIFAIAAMYVAMLLTDWNVVSKQPITGSADPNYDVYIGRSEVAMWTRVVSGWVCIVLYMWSLLAPVLMPDRMLAQLKTLFLVAVTATLTVASPPSTPPTVEIRNNDPLIYFHGRWDSSPGTWWTGSGLKINVDNLKSLAVNLGPLTTSPFAAVGVSIGDSPFFTINATAGVNNIPLNATFLSHKPNVPTLVRINVEGSSNNRINLKSITLNAGAKLRPYKSSKLVFQIIGDSFSSGYLLPMGVDQAWPFILGERYGAEHRINAQPGAALADIPSYGNARGVSFQYFRTEDTGFYYTTDHNYTTPWNFARDQPPPTHIIIHIGANDNAQNVTADQFVQVYSDFLDRLRVLYPRQPVFVMTPWGWPYSPDGGVAYYYQGQYQAIVNARVAKGDKNISIIDATGWITWDDVFPDSLHPTGPAQFKIADNVQAALQSWGLPPPPK
;
A
#
# COMPACT_ATOMS: atom_id res chain seq x y z
N MET A 1 -44.04 22.60 15.04
CA MET A 1 -44.17 21.45 14.11
C MET A 1 -43.85 20.10 14.75
N GLY A 2 -42.82 19.96 15.60
CA GLY A 2 -42.51 18.68 16.28
C GLY A 2 -43.60 18.14 17.24
N LEU A 3 -44.32 19.02 17.92
CA LEU A 3 -45.38 18.62 18.88
C LEU A 3 -46.67 18.09 18.21
N LEU A 4 -46.86 18.38 16.92
CA LEU A 4 -48.02 17.91 16.15
C LEU A 4 -47.83 16.49 15.60
N LEU A 5 -46.60 15.99 15.56
CA LEU A 5 -46.25 14.63 15.13
C LEU A 5 -46.18 13.61 16.28
N SER A 6 -46.35 14.06 17.54
CA SER A 6 -46.28 13.22 18.74
C SER A 6 -47.65 12.80 19.30
N LEU A 7 -48.76 13.12 18.63
CA LEU A 7 -50.08 12.65 19.04
C LEU A 7 -50.32 11.22 18.51
N PRO A 8 -50.68 10.25 19.36
CA PRO A 8 -50.82 8.85 18.98
C PRO A 8 -52.18 8.65 18.29
N LEU A 9 -52.27 9.01 17.02
CA LEU A 9 -53.41 8.66 16.19
C LEU A 9 -53.14 7.29 15.54
N ALA A 10 -53.74 6.27 16.17
CA ALA A 10 -53.79 4.85 15.80
C ALA A 10 -52.60 3.97 16.26
N GLY A 11 -52.94 2.83 16.87
CA GLY A 11 -52.24 1.52 16.85
C GLY A 11 -50.77 1.39 17.33
N GLY A 12 -50.47 0.30 18.05
CA GLY A 12 -49.11 0.01 18.57
C GLY A 12 -48.02 -0.28 17.52
N LEU A 13 -48.38 -0.56 16.27
CA LEU A 13 -47.43 -0.70 15.15
C LEU A 13 -47.11 0.65 14.50
N THR A 14 -48.09 1.54 14.44
CA THR A 14 -47.93 2.92 13.98
C THR A 14 -47.12 3.72 14.98
N SER A 15 -47.23 3.50 16.30
CA SER A 15 -46.38 4.16 17.31
C SER A 15 -44.90 3.81 17.19
N VAL A 16 -44.53 2.58 16.81
CA VAL A 16 -43.12 2.21 16.53
C VAL A 16 -42.65 2.91 15.25
N ALA A 17 -43.48 2.96 14.21
CA ALA A 17 -43.16 3.70 13.00
C ALA A 17 -43.02 5.21 13.28
N THR A 18 -43.91 5.85 14.04
CA THR A 18 -43.77 7.26 14.45
C THR A 18 -42.59 7.47 15.38
N SER A 19 -42.18 6.50 16.19
CA SER A 19 -40.96 6.57 17.00
C SER A 19 -39.70 6.50 16.12
N CYS A 20 -39.70 5.65 15.10
CA CYS A 20 -38.64 5.59 14.10
C CYS A 20 -38.59 6.84 13.22
N PHE A 21 -39.75 7.38 12.82
CA PHE A 21 -39.86 8.64 12.07
C PHE A 21 -39.53 9.87 12.94
N ALA A 22 -39.85 9.85 14.24
CA ALA A 22 -39.43 10.87 15.19
C ALA A 22 -37.92 10.78 15.46
N GLY A 23 -37.36 9.57 15.56
CA GLY A 23 -35.91 9.34 15.56
C GLY A 23 -35.23 9.86 14.30
N LEU A 24 -35.82 9.63 13.11
CA LEU A 24 -35.33 10.15 11.83
C LEU A 24 -35.47 11.68 11.73
N ALA A 25 -36.56 12.27 12.21
CA ALA A 25 -36.75 13.71 12.28
C ALA A 25 -35.77 14.37 13.27
N PHE A 26 -35.39 13.65 14.33
CA PHE A 26 -34.36 14.04 15.29
C PHE A 26 -32.96 14.05 14.64
N PHE A 27 -32.64 13.06 13.78
CA PHE A 27 -31.42 13.03 12.96
C PHE A 27 -31.35 14.11 11.87
N CYS A 28 -32.50 14.62 11.42
CA CYS A 28 -32.57 15.67 10.40
C CYS A 28 -32.27 17.08 10.93
N THR A 29 -32.12 17.28 12.25
CA THR A 29 -31.62 18.53 12.83
C THR A 29 -30.13 18.40 13.14
N SER A 30 -29.31 19.20 12.47
CA SER A 30 -27.84 19.15 12.49
C SER A 30 -27.21 19.23 13.89
N THR A 31 -27.96 19.70 14.88
CA THR A 31 -27.49 19.86 16.27
C THR A 31 -27.73 18.62 17.13
N ALA A 32 -28.81 17.85 16.92
CA ALA A 32 -29.17 16.74 17.82
C ALA A 32 -28.41 15.43 17.50
N ALA A 33 -28.21 15.12 16.21
CA ALA A 33 -27.33 14.02 15.80
C ALA A 33 -25.88 14.28 16.24
N SER A 34 -25.42 15.53 16.12
CA SER A 34 -24.10 15.97 16.60
C SER A 34 -23.98 15.91 18.12
N MET A 35 -25.05 16.18 18.89
CA MET A 35 -25.05 16.10 20.36
C MET A 35 -25.06 14.66 20.90
N PHE A 36 -25.71 13.69 20.26
CA PHE A 36 -25.65 12.29 20.71
C PHE A 36 -24.24 11.68 20.54
N PHE A 37 -23.55 12.02 19.44
CA PHE A 37 -22.14 11.68 19.24
C PHE A 37 -21.16 12.61 19.98
N LYS A 38 -21.66 13.65 20.66
CA LYS A 38 -20.91 14.45 21.65
C LYS A 38 -21.08 13.87 23.06
N SER A 39 -22.20 13.19 23.33
CA SER A 39 -22.47 12.49 24.60
C SER A 39 -21.78 11.13 24.69
N CYS A 40 -21.61 10.42 23.57
CA CYS A 40 -20.58 9.38 23.46
C CYS A 40 -19.27 10.10 23.11
N ASN A 41 -18.23 10.00 23.94
CA ASN A 41 -16.91 10.62 23.74
C ASN A 41 -16.16 10.05 22.50
N CYS A 42 -16.80 10.05 21.32
CA CYS A 42 -16.36 9.34 20.12
C CYS A 42 -15.74 10.31 19.11
N ASN A 43 -14.58 9.94 18.55
CA ASN A 43 -13.95 10.69 17.46
C ASN A 43 -14.88 10.86 16.26
N SER A 44 -14.77 11.98 15.54
CA SER A 44 -15.60 12.33 14.37
C SER A 44 -15.63 11.23 13.29
N SER A 45 -14.50 10.54 13.08
CA SER A 45 -14.38 9.43 12.12
C SER A 45 -15.13 8.15 12.56
N ILE A 46 -15.23 7.87 13.86
CA ILE A 46 -15.99 6.72 14.39
C ILE A 46 -17.50 6.98 14.24
N ALA A 47 -17.96 8.16 14.68
CA ALA A 47 -19.36 8.56 14.59
C ALA A 47 -19.91 8.46 13.16
N THR A 48 -19.11 8.88 12.18
CA THR A 48 -19.47 8.85 10.77
C THR A 48 -19.66 7.44 10.22
N ARG A 49 -18.79 6.50 10.60
CA ARG A 49 -18.89 5.09 10.20
C ARG A 49 -20.14 4.43 10.77
N VAL A 50 -20.43 4.70 12.05
CA VAL A 50 -21.65 4.23 12.71
C VAL A 50 -22.90 4.82 12.04
N GLY A 51 -22.88 6.11 11.69
CA GLY A 51 -24.00 6.77 10.99
C GLY A 51 -24.36 6.10 9.66
N PHE A 52 -23.38 5.78 8.81
CA PHE A 52 -23.65 5.05 7.56
C PHE A 52 -24.10 3.61 7.78
N ALA A 53 -23.60 2.92 8.81
CA ALA A 53 -24.07 1.59 9.20
C ALA A 53 -25.55 1.61 9.64
N ILE A 54 -25.98 2.66 10.34
CA ILE A 54 -27.39 2.85 10.73
C ILE A 54 -28.27 3.08 9.50
N ILE A 55 -27.87 3.96 8.56
CA ILE A 55 -28.63 4.17 7.30
C ILE A 55 -28.77 2.85 6.55
N PHE A 56 -27.68 2.09 6.42
CA PHE A 56 -27.69 0.79 5.76
C PHE A 56 -28.66 -0.20 6.43
N MET A 57 -28.64 -0.28 7.77
CA MET A 57 -29.53 -1.14 8.55
C MET A 57 -31.00 -0.72 8.38
N LEU A 58 -31.30 0.57 8.51
CA LEU A 58 -32.66 1.09 8.33
C LEU A 58 -33.20 0.83 6.93
N ASN A 59 -32.36 1.01 5.90
CA ASN A 59 -32.73 0.70 4.52
C ASN A 59 -32.99 -0.80 4.32
N SER A 60 -32.18 -1.67 4.95
CA SER A 60 -32.36 -3.12 4.89
C SER A 60 -33.67 -3.56 5.56
N ILE A 61 -34.00 -2.97 6.71
CA ILE A 61 -35.28 -3.19 7.40
C ILE A 61 -36.44 -2.69 6.55
N LEU A 62 -36.32 -1.49 5.96
CA LEU A 62 -37.34 -0.93 5.06
C LEU A 62 -37.58 -1.84 3.84
N ALA A 63 -36.52 -2.29 3.18
CA ALA A 63 -36.61 -3.23 2.07
C ALA A 63 -37.27 -4.55 2.50
N TRP A 64 -36.95 -5.05 3.69
CA TRP A 64 -37.54 -6.28 4.23
C TRP A 64 -39.03 -6.13 4.54
N ILE A 65 -39.45 -5.01 5.15
CA ILE A 65 -40.87 -4.68 5.40
C ILE A 65 -41.66 -4.64 4.09
N MET A 66 -41.03 -4.19 3.00
CA MET A 66 -41.66 -4.08 1.68
C MET A 66 -41.95 -5.43 1.00
N LYS A 67 -41.48 -6.56 1.55
CA LYS A 67 -41.96 -7.91 1.19
C LYS A 67 -43.31 -8.26 1.84
N THR A 68 -43.84 -7.47 2.77
CA THR A 68 -45.11 -7.75 3.44
C THR A 68 -46.31 -7.15 2.70
N ASP A 69 -47.43 -7.87 2.68
CA ASP A 69 -48.66 -7.45 1.97
C ASP A 69 -49.24 -6.13 2.50
N LEU A 70 -48.97 -5.81 3.77
CA LEU A 70 -49.38 -4.55 4.41
C LEU A 70 -48.70 -3.33 3.77
N ALA A 71 -47.42 -3.43 3.42
CA ALA A 71 -46.66 -2.32 2.84
C ALA A 71 -47.10 -2.04 1.40
N ILE A 72 -47.39 -3.09 0.62
CA ILE A 72 -47.84 -3.00 -0.78
C ILE A 72 -49.19 -2.29 -0.85
N LYS A 73 -50.17 -2.70 -0.02
CA LYS A 73 -51.51 -2.07 0.04
C LYS A 73 -51.46 -0.60 0.48
N LEU A 74 -50.50 -0.23 1.33
CA LEU A 74 -50.31 1.15 1.79
C LEU A 74 -49.80 2.06 0.66
N ILE A 75 -48.92 1.55 -0.20
CA ILE A 75 -48.33 2.32 -1.31
C ILE A 75 -49.30 2.45 -2.48
N GLU A 76 -50.07 1.40 -2.79
CA GLU A 76 -51.16 1.47 -3.78
C GLU A 76 -52.14 2.60 -3.41
N LYS A 77 -52.53 2.66 -2.12
CA LYS A 77 -53.39 3.71 -1.59
C LYS A 77 -52.74 5.11 -1.57
N TRP A 78 -51.45 5.20 -1.26
CA TRP A 78 -50.73 6.48 -1.19
C TRP A 78 -50.37 7.05 -2.57
N SER A 79 -50.17 6.19 -3.57
CA SER A 79 -49.83 6.57 -4.95
C SER A 79 -51.03 6.92 -5.83
N PHE A 80 -52.24 7.03 -5.25
CA PHE A 80 -53.48 7.36 -5.96
C PHE A 80 -53.72 6.50 -7.21
N ASP A 81 -53.44 5.18 -7.15
CA ASP A 81 -53.60 4.26 -8.27
C ASP A 81 -52.76 4.59 -9.53
N TYR A 82 -51.82 5.54 -9.44
CA TYR A 82 -50.93 5.90 -10.56
C TYR A 82 -49.87 4.83 -10.81
N ILE A 83 -49.42 4.16 -9.75
CA ILE A 83 -48.49 3.03 -9.83
C ILE A 83 -49.34 1.75 -9.87
N LYS A 84 -50.00 1.50 -11.00
CA LYS A 84 -50.61 0.18 -11.26
C LYS A 84 -49.50 -0.82 -11.50
N MET A 85 -49.12 -1.52 -10.44
CA MET A 85 -48.22 -2.64 -10.57
C MET A 85 -49.06 -3.78 -11.13
N GLU A 86 -49.02 -4.04 -12.44
CA GLU A 86 -49.73 -5.15 -13.10
C GLU A 86 -48.77 -6.34 -13.29
N CYS A 87 -48.90 -7.36 -12.45
CA CYS A 87 -48.31 -8.68 -12.55
C CYS A 87 -49.33 -9.70 -12.02
N ALA A 88 -49.54 -10.78 -12.77
CA ALA A 88 -50.43 -11.86 -12.37
C ALA A 88 -49.85 -12.59 -11.14
N GLY A 89 -50.31 -12.22 -9.93
CA GLY A 89 -49.95 -12.85 -8.66
C GLY A 89 -49.23 -11.91 -7.69
N GLU A 90 -49.74 -11.83 -6.46
CA GLU A 90 -49.33 -10.92 -5.37
C GLU A 90 -47.83 -10.96 -5.00
N LYS A 91 -47.10 -12.03 -5.38
CA LYS A 91 -45.70 -12.28 -4.97
C LYS A 91 -44.63 -11.55 -5.79
N CYS A 92 -44.93 -11.05 -6.99
CA CYS A 92 -43.95 -10.37 -7.86
C CYS A 92 -43.56 -8.96 -7.37
N TYR A 93 -44.44 -8.31 -6.58
CA TYR A 93 -44.27 -6.91 -6.17
C TYR A 93 -43.22 -6.68 -5.09
N GLY A 94 -43.15 -7.56 -4.09
CA GLY A 94 -42.18 -7.43 -2.99
C GLY A 94 -40.73 -7.52 -3.45
N VAL A 95 -40.45 -8.34 -4.46
CA VAL A 95 -39.09 -8.53 -5.04
C VAL A 95 -38.64 -7.27 -5.78
N LEU A 96 -39.49 -6.69 -6.63
CA LEU A 96 -39.17 -5.46 -7.36
C LEU A 96 -39.04 -4.25 -6.41
N ALA A 97 -39.86 -4.19 -5.36
CA ALA A 97 -39.78 -3.14 -4.34
C ALA A 97 -38.44 -3.18 -3.56
N VAL A 98 -37.97 -4.37 -3.19
CA VAL A 98 -36.65 -4.56 -2.56
C VAL A 98 -35.55 -4.03 -3.47
N HIS A 99 -35.53 -4.40 -4.75
CA HIS A 99 -34.51 -3.93 -5.69
C HIS A 99 -34.52 -2.41 -5.88
N ARG A 100 -35.70 -1.77 -5.86
CA ARG A 100 -35.84 -0.30 -5.95
C ARG A 100 -35.20 0.42 -4.76
N ILE A 101 -35.50 -0.03 -3.54
CA ILE A 101 -34.97 0.54 -2.30
C ILE A 101 -33.46 0.31 -2.16
N CYS A 102 -32.99 -0.90 -2.47
CA CYS A 102 -31.56 -1.20 -2.46
C CYS A 102 -30.80 -0.47 -3.58
N PHE A 103 -31.42 -0.25 -4.74
CA PHE A 103 -30.85 0.57 -5.81
C PHE A 103 -30.65 2.02 -5.37
N ALA A 104 -31.65 2.62 -4.71
CA ALA A 104 -31.54 3.97 -4.18
C ALA A 104 -30.38 4.12 -3.18
N LEU A 105 -30.19 3.13 -2.29
CA LEU A 105 -29.06 3.13 -1.36
C LEU A 105 -27.71 2.92 -2.07
N ALA A 106 -27.65 2.03 -3.06
CA ALA A 106 -26.44 1.83 -3.86
C ALA A 106 -26.06 3.12 -4.61
N LEU A 107 -27.04 3.78 -5.23
CA LEU A 107 -26.86 5.05 -5.93
C LEU A 107 -26.43 6.17 -4.98
N PHE A 108 -27.04 6.27 -3.81
CA PHE A 108 -26.64 7.20 -2.75
C PHE A 108 -25.14 7.05 -2.43
N HIS A 109 -24.68 5.82 -2.23
CA HIS A 109 -23.27 5.55 -1.95
C HIS A 109 -22.36 5.78 -3.17
N PHE A 110 -22.78 5.48 -4.40
CA PHE A 110 -21.99 5.81 -5.59
C PHE A 110 -21.82 7.33 -5.78
N VAL A 111 -22.87 8.12 -5.51
CA VAL A 111 -22.80 9.58 -5.54
C VAL A 111 -21.80 10.09 -4.50
N LEU A 112 -21.89 9.63 -3.25
CA LEU A 112 -20.93 10.02 -2.21
C LEU A 112 -19.50 9.57 -2.54
N SER A 113 -19.34 8.35 -3.04
CA SER A 113 -18.03 7.82 -3.47
C SER A 113 -17.38 8.72 -4.52
N SER A 114 -18.17 9.17 -5.51
CA SER A 114 -17.70 10.03 -6.61
C SER A 114 -17.29 11.42 -6.11
N LEU A 115 -18.05 12.01 -5.18
CA LEU A 115 -17.75 13.31 -4.58
C LEU A 115 -16.46 13.30 -3.74
N LEU A 116 -16.10 12.14 -3.19
CA LEU A 116 -15.00 11.96 -2.24
C LEU A 116 -13.72 11.36 -2.86
N ILE A 117 -13.64 11.31 -4.20
CA ILE A 117 -12.43 10.85 -4.91
C ILE A 117 -11.26 11.80 -4.62
N GLY A 118 -10.15 11.22 -4.16
CA GLY A 118 -8.88 11.92 -3.96
C GLY A 118 -8.77 12.74 -2.67
N VAL A 119 -9.71 12.61 -1.73
CA VAL A 119 -9.63 13.21 -0.39
C VAL A 119 -8.59 12.47 0.46
N LYS A 120 -7.65 13.20 1.09
CA LYS A 120 -6.48 12.63 1.79
C LYS A 120 -6.38 12.99 3.27
N ASP A 121 -7.02 14.09 3.68
CA ASP A 121 -7.08 14.59 5.06
C ASP A 121 -8.35 15.44 5.24
N THR A 122 -8.67 15.76 6.50
CA THR A 122 -9.85 16.57 6.86
C THR A 122 -9.72 18.06 6.55
N LYS A 123 -8.55 18.53 6.05
CA LYS A 123 -8.38 19.93 5.62
C LYS A 123 -9.03 20.18 4.26
N ASP A 124 -9.24 19.14 3.44
CA ASP A 124 -10.03 19.26 2.21
C ASP A 124 -11.49 19.58 2.59
N LYS A 125 -12.05 20.68 2.03
CA LYS A 125 -13.45 21.08 2.28
C LYS A 125 -14.44 19.97 1.96
N ARG A 126 -14.10 19.06 1.04
CA ARG A 126 -14.92 17.89 0.69
C ARG A 126 -14.98 16.84 1.80
N ALA A 127 -14.03 16.82 2.75
CA ALA A 127 -14.10 15.95 3.93
C ALA A 127 -15.30 16.28 4.83
N ALA A 128 -15.81 17.53 4.80
CA ALA A 128 -17.05 17.90 5.47
C ALA A 128 -18.28 17.19 4.88
N ILE A 129 -18.23 16.77 3.60
CA ILE A 129 -19.25 15.91 2.99
C ILE A 129 -19.18 14.52 3.59
N GLN A 130 -18.02 14.00 4.01
CA GLN A 130 -17.94 12.70 4.67
C GLN A 130 -18.42 12.80 6.13
N ASN A 131 -17.81 13.69 6.92
CA ASN A 131 -17.98 13.71 8.37
C ASN A 131 -19.15 14.59 8.86
N GLY A 132 -19.76 15.39 7.97
CA GLY A 132 -20.85 16.32 8.29
C GLY A 132 -22.05 16.22 7.33
N TRP A 133 -22.83 17.29 7.21
CA TRP A 133 -23.97 17.43 6.28
C TRP A 133 -25.00 16.28 6.35
N TRP A 134 -25.27 15.77 7.55
CA TRP A 134 -26.19 14.62 7.76
C TRP A 134 -27.62 14.89 7.30
N GLY A 135 -28.18 16.07 7.54
CA GLY A 135 -29.53 16.43 7.09
C GLY A 135 -29.72 16.29 5.58
N PRO A 136 -28.92 17.01 4.75
CA PRO A 136 -28.96 16.87 3.30
C PRO A 136 -28.74 15.44 2.79
N LYS A 137 -27.85 14.67 3.42
CA LYS A 137 -27.61 13.26 3.04
C LYS A 137 -28.83 12.37 3.26
N VAL A 138 -29.44 12.48 4.43
CA VAL A 138 -30.64 11.70 4.77
C VAL A 138 -31.80 12.09 3.85
N LEU A 139 -31.97 13.39 3.58
CA LEU A 139 -32.95 13.86 2.61
C LEU A 139 -32.69 13.31 1.19
N LEU A 140 -31.45 13.35 0.73
CA LEU A 140 -31.05 12.79 -0.57
C LEU A 140 -31.38 11.29 -0.65
N TRP A 141 -31.10 10.52 0.40
CA TRP A 141 -31.45 9.10 0.46
C TRP A 141 -32.96 8.87 0.29
N PHE A 142 -33.81 9.61 1.02
CA PHE A 142 -35.27 9.51 0.86
C PHE A 142 -35.76 9.92 -0.52
N ILE A 143 -35.19 10.98 -1.10
CA ILE A 143 -35.52 11.43 -2.47
C ILE A 143 -35.17 10.33 -3.48
N LEU A 144 -33.98 9.73 -3.37
CA LEU A 144 -33.56 8.64 -4.25
C LEU A 144 -34.46 7.41 -4.11
N VAL A 145 -34.92 7.10 -2.89
CA VAL A 145 -35.91 6.03 -2.66
C VAL A 145 -37.21 6.37 -3.39
N GLY A 146 -37.76 7.58 -3.24
CA GLY A 146 -38.98 7.99 -3.94
C GLY A 146 -38.85 7.96 -5.47
N LEU A 147 -37.77 8.53 -6.00
CA LEU A 147 -37.49 8.54 -7.45
C LEU A 147 -37.31 7.14 -8.02
N SER A 148 -36.80 6.19 -7.23
CA SER A 148 -36.64 4.81 -7.67
C SER A 148 -37.95 4.16 -8.07
N PHE A 149 -39.10 4.59 -7.52
CA PHE A 149 -40.43 4.07 -7.88
C PHE A 149 -40.98 4.61 -9.20
N VAL A 150 -40.43 5.72 -9.71
CA VAL A 150 -40.80 6.30 -11.02
C VAL A 150 -40.12 5.55 -12.18
N ILE A 151 -39.01 4.85 -11.92
CA ILE A 151 -38.24 4.13 -12.94
C ILE A 151 -39.01 2.87 -13.43
N PRO A 152 -39.07 2.58 -14.74
CA PRO A 152 -39.79 1.41 -15.27
C PRO A 152 -39.26 0.06 -14.78
N ASN A 153 -40.14 -0.95 -14.70
CA ASN A 153 -39.80 -2.31 -14.24
C ASN A 153 -38.69 -2.97 -15.09
N GLY A 154 -38.58 -2.63 -16.38
CA GLY A 154 -37.54 -3.14 -17.29
C GLY A 154 -36.12 -2.95 -16.75
N PHE A 155 -35.86 -1.78 -16.17
CA PHE A 155 -34.56 -1.46 -15.57
C PHE A 155 -34.27 -2.36 -14.37
N PHE A 156 -35.23 -2.55 -13.46
CA PHE A 156 -35.02 -3.34 -12.25
C PHE A 156 -34.89 -4.84 -12.51
N MET A 157 -35.46 -5.35 -13.60
CA MET A 157 -35.18 -6.71 -14.05
C MET A 157 -33.73 -6.88 -14.48
N PHE A 158 -33.17 -5.93 -15.24
CA PHE A 158 -31.76 -5.96 -15.62
C PHE A 158 -30.84 -5.77 -14.40
N TRP A 159 -31.13 -4.75 -13.58
CA TRP A 159 -30.41 -4.45 -12.35
C TRP A 159 -30.38 -5.65 -11.40
N GLY A 160 -31.53 -6.29 -11.15
CA GLY A 160 -31.61 -7.45 -10.26
C GLY A 160 -30.87 -8.68 -10.80
N ASN A 161 -31.12 -9.04 -12.06
CA ASN A 161 -30.62 -10.30 -12.61
C ASN A 161 -29.12 -10.29 -12.94
N TYR A 162 -28.56 -9.12 -13.26
CA TYR A 162 -27.16 -9.01 -13.68
C TYR A 162 -26.34 -8.20 -12.69
N VAL A 163 -26.70 -6.94 -12.45
CA VAL A 163 -25.84 -6.01 -11.68
C VAL A 163 -25.79 -6.37 -10.19
N CYS A 164 -26.96 -6.60 -9.58
CA CYS A 164 -27.06 -7.01 -8.18
C CYS A 164 -26.40 -8.37 -7.94
N LEU A 165 -26.55 -9.31 -8.88
CA LEU A 165 -25.92 -10.62 -8.78
C LEU A 165 -24.40 -10.49 -8.75
N ILE A 166 -23.80 -9.73 -9.68
CA ILE A 166 -22.35 -9.49 -9.73
C ILE A 166 -21.89 -8.79 -8.44
N GLY A 167 -22.58 -7.74 -8.01
CA GLY A 167 -22.25 -7.03 -6.78
C GLY A 167 -22.32 -7.94 -5.55
N ALA A 168 -23.39 -8.73 -5.41
CA ALA A 168 -23.56 -9.67 -4.32
C ALA A 168 -22.44 -10.73 -4.27
N SER A 169 -22.03 -11.26 -5.43
CA SER A 169 -20.90 -12.19 -5.54
C SER A 169 -19.59 -11.54 -5.08
N ILE A 170 -19.31 -10.29 -5.48
CA ILE A 170 -18.11 -9.55 -5.05
C ILE A 170 -18.12 -9.32 -3.53
N PHE A 171 -19.28 -8.98 -2.95
CA PHE A 171 -19.40 -8.77 -1.51
C PHE A 171 -19.12 -10.05 -0.71
N ILE A 172 -19.63 -11.19 -1.16
CA ILE A 172 -19.35 -12.49 -0.53
C ILE A 172 -17.85 -12.78 -0.56
N LEU A 173 -17.20 -12.62 -1.72
CA LEU A 173 -15.76 -12.84 -1.86
C LEU A 173 -14.92 -11.91 -0.98
N LEU A 174 -15.29 -10.63 -0.90
CA LEU A 174 -14.69 -9.67 0.04
C LEU A 174 -14.81 -10.15 1.48
N GLY A 175 -15.99 -10.63 1.89
CA GLY A 175 -16.22 -11.20 3.21
C GLY A 175 -15.33 -12.42 3.50
N LEU A 176 -15.14 -13.31 2.52
CA LEU A 176 -14.28 -14.49 2.66
C LEU A 176 -12.80 -14.11 2.86
N VAL A 177 -12.28 -13.16 2.08
CA VAL A 177 -10.89 -12.70 2.23
C VAL A 177 -10.66 -12.07 3.60
N LEU A 178 -11.59 -11.22 4.05
CA LEU A 178 -11.49 -10.58 5.37
C LEU A 178 -11.62 -11.57 6.52
N LEU A 179 -12.27 -12.71 6.31
CA LEU A 179 -12.32 -13.79 7.30
C LEU A 179 -10.98 -14.52 7.40
N VAL A 180 -10.34 -14.82 6.27
CA VAL A 180 -9.00 -15.43 6.24
C VAL A 180 -7.96 -14.48 6.85
N ASP A 181 -8.01 -13.20 6.50
CA ASP A 181 -7.16 -12.16 7.08
C ASP A 181 -7.36 -12.03 8.59
N PHE A 182 -8.62 -12.05 9.05
CA PHE A 182 -8.95 -12.07 10.47
C PHE A 182 -8.41 -13.33 11.18
N ALA A 183 -8.47 -14.50 10.55
CA ALA A 183 -7.93 -15.72 11.14
C ALA A 183 -6.41 -15.64 11.33
N HIS A 184 -5.68 -15.11 10.33
CA HIS A 184 -4.25 -14.85 10.44
C HIS A 184 -3.96 -13.80 11.53
N SER A 185 -4.62 -12.65 11.48
CA SER A 185 -4.45 -11.57 12.46
C SER A 185 -4.75 -12.01 13.89
N TRP A 186 -5.80 -12.80 14.13
CA TRP A 186 -6.11 -13.33 15.46
C TRP A 186 -4.96 -14.19 16.01
N SER A 187 -4.43 -15.10 15.20
CA SER A 187 -3.30 -15.93 15.62
C SER A 187 -2.04 -15.11 15.88
N GLU A 188 -1.76 -14.10 15.06
CA GLU A 188 -0.61 -13.22 15.23
C GLU A 188 -0.74 -12.37 16.50
N THR A 189 -1.89 -11.73 16.74
CA THR A 189 -2.14 -10.96 17.95
C THR A 189 -1.97 -11.80 19.21
N CYS A 190 -2.48 -13.04 19.23
CA CYS A 190 -2.31 -13.90 20.39
C CYS A 190 -0.85 -14.35 20.60
N LEU A 191 -0.09 -14.59 19.52
CA LEU A 191 1.33 -14.96 19.61
C LEU A 191 2.18 -13.77 20.06
N GLU A 192 2.01 -12.59 19.45
CA GLU A 192 2.76 -11.38 19.80
C GLU A 192 2.50 -10.96 21.25
N ASN A 193 1.24 -11.00 21.70
CA ASN A 193 0.93 -10.70 23.10
C ASN A 193 1.42 -11.76 24.08
N TRP A 194 1.64 -13.00 23.65
CA TRP A 194 2.26 -14.03 24.48
C TRP A 194 3.78 -13.84 24.55
N GLU A 195 4.43 -13.48 23.44
CA GLU A 195 5.87 -13.18 23.40
C GLU A 195 6.22 -11.93 24.23
N ASN A 196 5.33 -10.94 24.25
CA ASN A 196 5.54 -9.67 24.96
C ASN A 196 5.04 -9.66 26.41
N SER A 197 4.21 -10.63 26.82
CA SER A 197 3.66 -10.69 28.19
C SER A 197 4.41 -11.71 29.05
N SER A 198 4.62 -11.38 30.33
CA SER A 198 5.13 -12.32 31.33
C SER A 198 4.08 -13.36 31.78
N SER A 199 2.82 -13.20 31.36
CA SER A 199 1.70 -14.06 31.72
C SER A 199 1.36 -15.08 30.63
N ASN A 200 1.09 -16.33 31.04
CA ASN A 200 0.63 -17.39 30.13
C ASN A 200 -0.84 -17.25 29.70
N PHE A 201 -1.51 -16.14 30.03
CA PHE A 201 -2.91 -15.92 29.67
C PHE A 201 -3.15 -16.05 28.15
N TRP A 202 -2.33 -15.36 27.34
CA TRP A 202 -2.48 -15.36 25.88
C TRP A 202 -2.21 -16.73 25.25
N GLN A 203 -1.30 -17.52 25.83
CA GLN A 203 -1.09 -18.91 25.46
C GLN A 203 -2.35 -19.76 25.68
N TRP A 204 -2.98 -19.65 26.86
CA TRP A 204 -4.23 -20.36 27.16
C TRP A 204 -5.40 -19.89 26.30
N VAL A 205 -5.47 -18.60 25.97
CA VAL A 205 -6.46 -18.06 25.03
C VAL A 205 -6.28 -18.66 23.63
N LEU A 206 -5.05 -18.76 23.14
CA LEU A 206 -4.76 -19.34 21.82
C LEU A 206 -5.10 -20.84 21.76
N ILE A 207 -4.65 -21.61 22.75
CA ILE A 207 -4.92 -23.06 22.84
C ILE A 207 -6.41 -23.31 23.05
N GLY A 208 -7.03 -22.58 23.98
CA GLY A 208 -8.45 -22.71 24.31
C GLY A 208 -9.36 -22.37 23.13
N SER A 209 -9.12 -21.24 22.45
CA SER A 209 -9.90 -20.86 21.27
C SER A 209 -9.77 -21.86 20.12
N THR A 210 -8.57 -22.38 19.87
CA THR A 210 -8.32 -23.42 18.85
C THR A 210 -9.06 -24.72 19.17
N ALA A 211 -8.96 -25.19 20.42
CA ALA A 211 -9.62 -26.43 20.86
C ALA A 211 -11.15 -26.33 20.78
N ILE A 212 -11.72 -25.19 21.21
CA ILE A 212 -13.16 -24.93 21.14
C ILE A 212 -13.65 -24.94 19.69
N MET A 213 -12.93 -24.31 18.76
CA MET A 213 -13.32 -24.27 17.34
C MET A 213 -13.31 -25.65 16.67
N TYR A 214 -12.31 -26.49 16.98
CA TYR A 214 -12.30 -27.87 16.49
C TYR A 214 -13.39 -28.73 17.13
N ALA A 215 -13.61 -28.60 18.44
CA ALA A 215 -14.69 -29.30 19.13
C ALA A 215 -16.07 -28.92 18.54
N PHE A 216 -16.28 -27.63 18.27
CA PHE A 216 -17.47 -27.11 17.59
C PHE A 216 -17.63 -27.72 16.19
N THR A 217 -16.56 -27.74 15.40
CA THR A 217 -16.54 -28.31 14.04
C THR A 217 -16.92 -29.80 14.05
N ILE A 218 -16.31 -30.60 14.94
CA ILE A 218 -16.57 -32.03 15.06
C ILE A 218 -18.01 -32.28 15.52
N THR A 219 -18.46 -31.55 16.54
CA THR A 219 -19.82 -31.69 17.10
C THR A 219 -20.88 -31.36 16.04
N LEU A 220 -20.74 -30.24 15.33
CA LEU A 220 -21.66 -29.87 14.26
C LEU A 220 -21.65 -30.88 13.11
N THR A 221 -20.48 -31.38 12.73
CA THR A 221 -20.38 -32.42 11.68
C THR A 221 -21.12 -33.70 12.10
N GLY A 222 -20.98 -34.12 13.36
CA GLY A 222 -21.72 -35.25 13.92
C GLY A 222 -23.23 -35.03 13.92
N LEU A 223 -23.69 -33.84 14.32
CA LEU A 223 -25.11 -33.46 14.27
C LEU A 223 -25.64 -33.44 12.82
N LEU A 224 -24.84 -32.96 11.88
CA LEU A 224 -25.21 -32.97 10.46
C LEU A 224 -25.43 -34.38 9.92
N TYR A 225 -24.54 -35.33 10.24
CA TYR A 225 -24.77 -36.73 9.89
C TYR A 225 -26.00 -37.32 10.58
N GLY A 226 -26.21 -37.01 11.86
CA GLY A 226 -27.35 -37.54 12.63
C GLY A 226 -28.71 -37.06 12.13
N PHE A 227 -28.83 -35.78 11.73
CA PHE A 227 -30.12 -35.17 11.39
C PHE A 227 -30.38 -34.99 9.89
N PHE A 228 -29.34 -34.89 9.05
CA PHE A 228 -29.48 -34.52 7.64
C PHE A 228 -28.96 -35.58 6.65
N ALA A 229 -28.32 -36.65 7.12
CA ALA A 229 -27.66 -37.66 6.27
C ALA A 229 -28.34 -39.05 6.25
N GLY A 230 -29.67 -39.09 6.37
CA GLY A 230 -30.46 -40.33 6.31
C GLY A 230 -30.38 -41.06 4.96
N SER A 231 -30.92 -42.29 4.91
CA SER A 231 -30.97 -43.09 3.68
C SER A 231 -31.79 -42.37 2.59
N GLY A 232 -31.19 -42.17 1.41
CA GLY A 232 -31.79 -41.41 0.30
C GLY A 232 -31.35 -39.94 0.19
N CYS A 233 -30.63 -39.41 1.19
CA CYS A 233 -30.14 -38.01 1.18
C CYS A 233 -28.69 -37.90 0.68
N SER A 234 -28.39 -38.45 -0.50
CA SER A 234 -27.01 -38.55 -1.04
C SER A 234 -26.32 -37.20 -1.23
N LEU A 235 -27.06 -36.15 -1.62
CA LEU A 235 -26.51 -34.80 -1.78
C LEU A 235 -26.04 -34.21 -0.44
N ASN A 236 -26.82 -34.39 0.63
CA ASN A 236 -26.45 -33.94 1.97
C ASN A 236 -25.22 -34.71 2.47
N GLN A 237 -25.20 -36.03 2.27
CA GLN A 237 -24.05 -36.88 2.59
C GLN A 237 -22.79 -36.41 1.88
N PHE A 238 -22.87 -36.07 0.59
CA PHE A 238 -21.75 -35.53 -0.17
C PHE A 238 -21.25 -34.20 0.43
N PHE A 239 -22.13 -33.23 0.68
CA PHE A 239 -21.71 -31.93 1.23
C PHE A 239 -21.03 -32.06 2.60
N ILE A 240 -21.56 -32.91 3.48
CA ILE A 240 -20.98 -33.12 4.81
C ILE A 240 -19.63 -33.84 4.69
N SER A 241 -19.56 -34.92 3.89
CA SER A 241 -18.34 -35.72 3.71
C SER A 241 -17.22 -34.92 3.06
N PHE A 242 -17.55 -34.17 2.01
CA PHE A 242 -16.59 -33.37 1.25
C PHE A 242 -16.06 -32.21 2.09
N ASN A 243 -16.94 -31.51 2.83
CA ASN A 243 -16.48 -30.46 3.76
C ASN A 243 -15.58 -31.02 4.86
N LEU A 244 -15.90 -32.17 5.45
CA LEU A 244 -15.06 -32.83 6.44
C LEU A 244 -13.68 -33.19 5.84
N ALA A 245 -13.64 -33.75 4.63
CA ALA A 245 -12.38 -34.06 3.95
C ALA A 245 -11.52 -32.81 3.72
N LEU A 246 -12.13 -31.71 3.26
CA LEU A 246 -11.42 -30.44 3.08
C LEU A 246 -10.91 -29.86 4.40
N CYS A 247 -11.70 -29.92 5.47
CA CYS A 247 -11.27 -29.51 6.82
C CYS A 247 -10.03 -30.31 7.28
N LEU A 248 -9.99 -31.62 7.03
CA LEU A 248 -8.81 -32.45 7.35
C LEU A 248 -7.59 -32.03 6.51
N VAL A 249 -7.77 -31.78 5.21
CA VAL A 249 -6.67 -31.35 4.32
C VAL A 249 -6.07 -30.02 4.78
N ILE A 250 -6.88 -29.03 5.13
CA ILE A 250 -6.34 -27.72 5.57
C ILE A 250 -5.63 -27.81 6.92
N THR A 251 -6.11 -28.66 7.84
CA THR A 251 -5.46 -28.90 9.12
C THR A 251 -4.12 -29.61 8.96
N LEU A 252 -4.02 -30.60 8.07
CA LEU A 252 -2.75 -31.29 7.79
C LEU A 252 -1.76 -30.36 7.06
N THR A 253 -2.28 -29.52 6.17
CA THR A 253 -1.46 -28.56 5.43
C THR A 253 -0.88 -27.51 6.37
N SER A 254 -1.66 -26.94 7.30
CA SER A 254 -1.20 -25.89 8.22
C SER A 254 -0.08 -26.31 9.18
N ILE A 255 0.09 -27.61 9.42
CA ILE A 255 1.17 -28.17 10.25
C ILE A 255 2.33 -28.75 9.43
N HIS A 256 2.27 -28.68 8.11
CA HIS A 256 3.29 -29.29 7.26
C HIS A 256 4.65 -28.56 7.42
N PRO A 257 5.77 -29.26 7.66
CA PRO A 257 7.06 -28.63 7.94
C PRO A 257 7.51 -27.62 6.89
N ALA A 258 7.34 -27.93 5.59
CA ALA A 258 7.71 -27.03 4.51
C ALA A 258 6.91 -25.69 4.52
N ILE A 259 5.70 -25.67 5.09
CA ILE A 259 4.89 -24.45 5.24
C ILE A 259 5.37 -23.68 6.46
N GLN A 260 5.62 -24.35 7.58
CA GLN A 260 6.11 -23.71 8.81
C GLN A 260 7.52 -23.11 8.65
N GLU A 261 8.40 -23.72 7.85
CA GLU A 261 9.72 -23.17 7.52
C GLU A 261 9.64 -21.84 6.76
N ARG A 262 8.59 -21.64 5.95
CA ARG A 262 8.38 -20.42 5.16
C ARG A 262 7.48 -19.40 5.84
N ASN A 263 6.57 -19.86 6.69
CA ASN A 263 5.71 -19.04 7.53
C ASN A 263 5.66 -19.62 8.95
N PRO A 264 6.60 -19.20 9.84
CA PRO A 264 6.67 -19.68 11.22
C PRO A 264 5.43 -19.38 12.06
N ARG A 265 4.62 -18.40 11.61
CA ARG A 265 3.36 -18.00 12.25
C ARG A 265 2.15 -18.78 11.72
N SER A 266 2.35 -19.74 10.82
CA SER A 266 1.30 -20.66 10.39
C SER A 266 1.02 -21.70 11.49
N GLY A 267 -0.26 -21.87 11.84
CA GLY A 267 -0.62 -22.78 12.94
C GLY A 267 -2.08 -23.23 12.94
N LEU A 268 -2.38 -24.14 13.88
CA LEU A 268 -3.68 -24.81 13.99
C LEU A 268 -4.85 -23.85 14.23
N ALA A 269 -4.62 -22.74 14.92
CA ALA A 269 -5.64 -21.73 15.24
C ALA A 269 -6.30 -21.11 14.00
N GLN A 270 -5.52 -20.85 12.95
CA GLN A 270 -6.02 -20.30 11.69
C GLN A 270 -6.92 -21.34 11.00
N SER A 271 -6.45 -22.58 10.88
CA SER A 271 -7.19 -23.68 10.24
C SER A 271 -8.47 -24.05 11.00
N SER A 272 -8.49 -23.97 12.34
CA SER A 272 -9.68 -24.27 13.14
C SER A 272 -10.80 -23.26 12.93
N MET A 273 -10.46 -21.97 12.79
CA MET A 273 -11.43 -20.90 12.50
C MET A 273 -12.08 -21.11 11.12
N VAL A 274 -11.27 -21.38 10.09
CA VAL A 274 -11.76 -21.63 8.73
C VAL A 274 -12.64 -22.88 8.69
N ALA A 275 -12.23 -23.96 9.37
CA ALA A 275 -13.00 -25.20 9.47
C ALA A 275 -14.36 -24.99 10.17
N ALA A 276 -14.39 -24.23 11.27
CA ALA A 276 -15.61 -23.90 12.00
C ALA A 276 -16.57 -23.08 11.14
N TYR A 277 -16.06 -22.08 10.42
CA TYR A 277 -16.88 -21.25 9.52
C TYR A 277 -17.46 -22.03 8.34
N CYS A 278 -16.65 -22.85 7.67
CA CYS A 278 -17.12 -23.66 6.54
C CYS A 278 -18.17 -24.69 6.98
N THR A 279 -17.97 -25.30 8.16
CA THR A 279 -18.96 -26.20 8.76
C THR A 279 -20.26 -25.46 9.11
N TYR A 280 -20.18 -24.24 9.64
CA TYR A 280 -21.35 -23.38 9.83
C TYR A 280 -22.07 -23.07 8.51
N LEU A 281 -21.35 -22.79 7.41
CA LEU A 281 -21.97 -22.58 6.11
C LEU A 281 -22.71 -23.81 5.60
N VAL A 282 -22.18 -25.02 5.83
CA VAL A 282 -22.87 -26.28 5.50
C VAL A 282 -24.13 -26.46 6.37
N VAL A 283 -24.05 -26.20 7.68
CA VAL A 283 -25.24 -26.20 8.56
C VAL A 283 -26.30 -25.23 8.04
N SER A 284 -25.89 -24.01 7.71
CA SER A 284 -26.77 -22.96 7.20
C SER A 284 -27.35 -23.31 5.83
N ALA A 285 -26.58 -23.98 4.95
CA ALA A 285 -27.06 -24.46 3.66
C ALA A 285 -28.12 -25.56 3.82
N LEU A 286 -27.82 -26.60 4.60
CA LEU A 286 -28.68 -27.77 4.77
C LEU A 286 -29.94 -27.49 5.59
N SER A 287 -29.82 -26.68 6.66
CA SER A 287 -30.96 -26.33 7.53
C SER A 287 -31.99 -25.48 6.80
N ASN A 288 -31.55 -24.66 5.83
CA ASN A 288 -32.41 -23.76 5.09
C ASN A 288 -32.84 -24.30 3.72
N HIS A 289 -32.22 -25.38 3.22
CA HIS A 289 -32.62 -25.96 1.94
C HIS A 289 -33.96 -26.70 2.05
N VAL A 290 -34.82 -26.47 1.07
CA VAL A 290 -36.11 -27.12 0.93
C VAL A 290 -35.93 -28.36 0.04
N HIS A 291 -35.73 -29.53 0.66
CA HIS A 291 -35.76 -30.81 -0.05
C HIS A 291 -37.20 -31.21 -0.38
N GLU A 292 -37.39 -31.84 -1.55
CA GLU A 292 -38.67 -32.39 -1.99
C GLU A 292 -39.20 -33.47 -1.01
N THR A 293 -38.28 -34.24 -0.40
CA THR A 293 -38.59 -35.28 0.58
C THR A 293 -38.36 -34.81 2.02
N LYS A 294 -39.40 -34.93 2.87
CA LYS A 294 -39.37 -34.53 4.30
C LYS A 294 -38.28 -35.22 5.13
N GLN A 295 -37.74 -36.33 4.66
CA GLN A 295 -36.76 -37.15 5.39
C GLN A 295 -35.37 -36.49 5.53
N CYS A 296 -35.02 -35.54 4.64
CA CYS A 296 -33.66 -34.98 4.60
C CYS A 296 -33.49 -33.65 5.37
N ASN A 297 -34.57 -33.05 5.87
CA ASN A 297 -34.51 -31.83 6.69
C ASN A 297 -35.65 -31.82 7.74
N PRO A 298 -35.39 -32.24 9.00
CA PRO A 298 -36.41 -32.33 10.04
C PRO A 298 -36.83 -30.96 10.63
N LEU A 299 -36.14 -29.87 10.31
CA LEU A 299 -36.37 -28.53 10.92
C LEU A 299 -37.54 -27.75 10.28
N ARG A 300 -38.32 -28.39 9.40
CA ARG A 300 -39.31 -27.72 8.55
C ARG A 300 -40.62 -27.32 9.25
N ASP A 301 -41.16 -28.12 10.16
CA ASP A 301 -42.58 -28.06 10.56
C ASP A 301 -42.87 -27.44 11.97
N GLY A 302 -41.91 -26.72 12.59
CA GLY A 302 -42.09 -26.06 13.91
C GLY A 302 -42.94 -24.77 13.87
N LYS A 303 -44.26 -24.88 13.93
CA LYS A 303 -45.22 -23.80 13.56
C LYS A 303 -45.46 -22.61 14.52
N LYS A 304 -44.94 -22.56 15.76
CA LYS A 304 -45.28 -21.45 16.71
C LYS A 304 -44.10 -20.62 17.25
N THR A 305 -42.91 -21.19 17.38
CA THR A 305 -41.70 -20.47 17.82
C THR A 305 -40.96 -19.78 16.66
N GLN A 306 -41.44 -19.98 15.41
CA GLN A 306 -40.75 -19.57 14.19
C GLN A 306 -40.75 -18.06 13.91
N LYS A 307 -41.85 -17.33 14.15
CA LYS A 307 -41.93 -15.91 13.72
C LYS A 307 -40.99 -15.01 14.53
N ALA A 308 -40.94 -15.17 15.86
CA ALA A 308 -40.04 -14.38 16.71
C ALA A 308 -38.56 -14.71 16.44
N VAL A 309 -38.23 -15.99 16.27
CA VAL A 309 -36.86 -16.43 15.91
C VAL A 309 -36.46 -15.96 14.52
N LEU A 310 -37.40 -15.93 13.57
CA LEU A 310 -37.18 -15.41 12.22
C LEU A 310 -36.97 -13.90 12.22
N VAL A 311 -37.75 -13.16 13.01
CA VAL A 311 -37.61 -11.70 13.12
C VAL A 311 -36.32 -11.31 13.84
N LEU A 312 -36.04 -11.95 14.98
CA LEU A 312 -34.81 -11.75 15.73
C LEU A 312 -33.58 -12.13 14.88
N GLY A 313 -33.65 -13.27 14.18
CA GLY A 313 -32.60 -13.74 13.27
C GLY A 313 -32.39 -12.82 12.06
N GLY A 314 -33.46 -12.26 11.51
CA GLY A 314 -33.40 -11.26 10.44
C GLY A 314 -32.72 -9.96 10.87
N ILE A 315 -33.09 -9.42 12.04
CA ILE A 315 -32.46 -8.23 12.61
C ILE A 315 -30.98 -8.48 12.90
N PHE A 316 -30.66 -9.63 13.52
CA PHE A 316 -29.27 -10.02 13.77
C PHE A 316 -28.48 -10.16 12.47
N THR A 317 -29.10 -10.68 11.41
CA THR A 317 -28.47 -10.79 10.08
C THR A 317 -28.13 -9.41 9.51
N PHE A 318 -29.03 -8.43 9.59
CA PHE A 318 -28.73 -7.07 9.12
C PHE A 318 -27.64 -6.40 9.96
N LEU A 319 -27.64 -6.60 11.28
CA LEU A 319 -26.58 -6.10 12.17
C LEU A 319 -25.23 -6.72 11.81
N ALA A 320 -25.18 -8.03 11.60
CA ALA A 320 -23.96 -8.73 11.19
C ALA A 320 -23.45 -8.24 9.83
N ILE A 321 -24.34 -8.03 8.85
CA ILE A 321 -23.98 -7.48 7.53
C ILE A 321 -23.49 -6.04 7.67
N ALA A 322 -24.14 -5.20 8.47
CA ALA A 322 -23.72 -3.81 8.69
C ALA A 322 -22.35 -3.73 9.37
N TYR A 323 -22.09 -4.58 10.37
CA TYR A 323 -20.78 -4.71 11.01
C TYR A 323 -19.71 -5.17 10.02
N SER A 324 -19.99 -6.26 9.28
CA SER A 324 -19.08 -6.80 8.26
C SER A 324 -18.77 -5.77 7.18
N THR A 325 -19.78 -5.04 6.70
CA THR A 325 -19.64 -3.98 5.69
C THR A 325 -18.76 -2.84 6.22
N THR A 326 -19.01 -2.40 7.45
CA THR A 326 -18.21 -1.34 8.08
C THR A 326 -16.76 -1.77 8.23
N ARG A 327 -16.51 -3.00 8.69
CA ARG A 327 -15.16 -3.56 8.83
C ARG A 327 -14.44 -3.65 7.49
N ALA A 328 -15.11 -4.19 6.47
CA ALA A 328 -14.61 -4.31 5.10
C ALA A 328 -14.26 -2.94 4.49
N ALA A 329 -15.10 -1.95 4.74
CA ALA A 329 -14.90 -0.59 4.26
C ALA A 329 -13.71 0.10 4.94
N THR A 330 -13.43 -0.21 6.21
CA THR A 330 -12.35 0.40 7.00
C THR A 330 -10.98 -0.26 6.85
N GLN A 331 -10.93 -1.59 6.64
CA GLN A 331 -9.68 -2.33 6.43
C GLN A 331 -9.09 -2.15 5.01
N SER A 332 -9.66 -1.23 4.23
CA SER A 332 -9.35 -0.98 2.83
C SER A 332 -7.93 -0.49 2.54
N ARG A 333 -7.13 -0.10 3.55
CA ARG A 333 -5.70 0.19 3.34
C ARG A 333 -4.90 -1.06 2.93
N ALA A 334 -5.33 -2.25 3.37
CA ALA A 334 -4.76 -3.52 2.93
C ALA A 334 -5.22 -3.92 1.51
N LEU A 335 -6.45 -3.53 1.12
CA LEU A 335 -7.08 -3.94 -0.15
C LEU A 335 -6.90 -2.94 -1.32
N VAL A 336 -6.75 -1.65 -1.05
CA VAL A 336 -6.61 -0.57 -2.06
C VAL A 336 -5.14 -0.17 -2.28
N GLY A 337 -4.21 -0.74 -1.49
CA GLY A 337 -2.83 -0.29 -1.45
C GLY A 337 -2.69 1.08 -0.78
N LYS A 338 -1.53 1.33 -0.17
CA LYS A 338 -1.19 2.66 0.37
C LYS A 338 -1.22 3.69 -0.77
N GLY A 339 -2.32 4.44 -0.88
CA GLY A 339 -2.39 5.62 -1.72
C GLY A 339 -1.37 6.66 -1.24
N ASN A 340 -0.55 7.15 -2.17
CA ASN A 340 0.42 8.23 -1.98
C ASN A 340 -0.13 9.38 -1.13
N LYS A 341 0.35 9.53 0.11
CA LYS A 341 0.33 10.84 0.78
C LYS A 341 1.41 11.70 0.14
N LYS A 342 0.97 12.68 -0.66
CA LYS A 342 1.80 13.82 -1.07
C LYS A 342 2.10 14.59 0.21
N GLY A 343 3.36 14.62 0.65
CA GLY A 343 3.79 15.50 1.73
C GLY A 343 3.67 16.94 1.27
N ARG A 344 2.68 17.67 1.80
CA ARG A 344 2.67 19.13 1.81
C ARG A 344 3.00 19.51 3.25
N ILE A 345 4.28 19.76 3.52
CA ILE A 345 4.68 20.47 4.74
C ILE A 345 4.33 21.93 4.46
N GLN A 346 3.24 22.39 5.08
CA GLN A 346 2.94 23.81 5.17
C GLN A 346 3.61 24.27 6.46
N LEU A 347 4.75 24.95 6.30
CA LEU A 347 5.39 25.72 7.35
C LEU A 347 4.42 26.82 7.80
N ALA A 348 4.42 27.13 9.09
CA ALA A 348 3.72 28.28 9.63
C ALA A 348 4.28 29.55 8.99
N ASP A 349 3.40 30.46 8.59
CA ASP A 349 3.77 31.81 8.18
C ASP A 349 4.40 32.52 9.38
N ASP A 350 5.66 32.91 9.24
CA ASP A 350 6.39 33.73 10.20
C ASP A 350 6.37 35.18 9.67
N GLU A 351 5.30 35.92 9.99
CA GLU A 351 5.28 37.37 9.88
C GLU A 351 5.78 37.98 11.20
N GLY A 352 7.03 38.44 11.16
CA GLY A 352 7.39 39.81 11.53
C GLY A 352 7.04 40.36 12.92
N ASN A 353 8.11 40.69 13.62
CA ASN A 353 8.27 41.82 14.55
C ASN A 353 7.91 41.63 16.04
N HIS A 354 8.99 41.78 16.83
CA HIS A 354 9.12 42.72 17.95
C HIS A 354 9.00 42.22 19.42
N HIS A 355 10.15 42.40 20.08
CA HIS A 355 10.40 42.82 21.47
C HIS A 355 10.68 41.78 22.57
N SER A 356 11.90 41.95 23.09
CA SER A 356 12.43 41.56 24.38
C SER A 356 11.60 42.12 25.55
N GLU A 357 11.17 41.27 26.47
CA GLU A 357 11.03 41.60 27.90
C GLU A 357 10.93 40.32 28.75
N LEU A 358 11.70 40.28 29.85
CA LEU A 358 11.61 39.30 30.92
C LEU A 358 10.29 39.49 31.67
N GLY A 359 9.49 38.44 31.86
CA GLY A 359 8.23 38.53 32.61
C GLY A 359 7.62 37.19 33.00
N TYR A 360 7.79 36.83 34.28
CA TYR A 360 6.98 35.97 35.16
C TYR A 360 6.19 34.79 34.56
N VAL A 361 6.60 33.56 34.93
CA VAL A 361 5.84 32.32 34.74
C VAL A 361 4.55 32.38 35.57
N SER A 362 3.39 32.34 34.90
CA SER A 362 2.07 32.18 35.53
C SER A 362 1.22 31.06 34.92
N THR A 363 1.81 30.22 34.08
CA THR A 363 1.14 29.05 33.50
C THR A 363 1.65 27.77 34.14
N GLN A 364 0.71 26.96 34.65
CA GLN A 364 0.94 25.60 35.10
C GLN A 364 1.51 24.75 33.93
N PRO A 365 2.58 23.96 34.13
CA PRO A 365 3.26 23.32 33.02
C PRO A 365 2.40 22.27 32.33
N GLY A 366 2.51 22.23 31.00
CA GLY A 366 1.87 21.22 30.16
C GLY A 366 2.53 19.84 30.32
N ARG A 367 1.80 18.81 29.88
CA ARG A 367 2.01 17.35 30.05
C ARG A 367 3.41 16.76 29.75
N THR A 368 4.40 17.54 29.32
CA THR A 368 5.80 17.10 29.16
C THR A 368 6.67 17.27 30.42
N GLU A 369 6.11 17.78 31.52
CA GLU A 369 6.82 17.95 32.80
C GLU A 369 6.17 17.17 33.94
N SER A 370 5.93 15.86 33.77
CA SER A 370 5.62 15.02 34.92
C SER A 370 6.91 14.75 35.72
N PRO A 371 6.91 14.78 37.07
CA PRO A 371 8.09 14.48 37.88
C PRO A 371 8.68 13.09 37.59
N ARG A 372 7.83 12.16 37.14
CA ARG A 372 8.20 10.80 36.73
C ARG A 372 8.99 10.79 35.43
N TYR A 373 8.57 11.56 34.43
CA TYR A 373 9.28 11.70 33.16
C TYR A 373 10.65 12.35 33.36
N GLN A 374 10.74 13.40 34.18
CA GLN A 374 12.03 14.03 34.51
C GLN A 374 12.95 13.09 35.31
N ALA A 375 12.39 12.27 36.20
CA ALA A 375 13.16 11.25 36.93
C ALA A 375 13.68 10.14 36.00
N LEU A 376 12.87 9.69 35.03
CA LEU A 376 13.30 8.74 34.00
C LEU A 376 14.36 9.36 33.07
N LEU A 377 14.17 10.61 32.64
CA LEU A 377 15.11 11.31 31.77
C LEU A 377 16.46 11.50 32.47
N ALA A 378 16.46 11.87 33.76
CA ALA A 378 17.66 11.96 34.56
C ALA A 378 18.33 10.59 34.79
N ALA A 379 17.56 9.50 34.91
CA ALA A 379 18.09 8.15 35.02
C ALA A 379 18.70 7.64 33.70
N VAL A 380 18.14 8.05 32.56
CA VAL A 380 18.69 7.81 31.21
C VAL A 380 19.96 8.63 30.98
N GLU A 381 19.97 9.90 31.37
CA GLU A 381 21.12 10.79 31.27
C GLU A 381 22.27 10.35 32.21
N ALA A 382 21.94 9.76 33.35
CA ALA A 382 22.89 9.09 34.25
C ALA A 382 23.33 7.68 33.79
N GLY A 383 22.77 7.17 32.69
CA GLY A 383 23.13 5.87 32.11
C GLY A 383 22.68 4.64 32.91
N ALA A 384 21.73 4.80 33.84
CA ALA A 384 21.23 3.71 34.67
C ALA A 384 20.20 2.83 33.94
N ILE A 385 19.56 3.34 32.88
CA ILE A 385 18.59 2.63 32.03
C ILE A 385 18.69 3.15 30.58
N PRO A 386 18.44 2.29 29.57
CA PRO A 386 18.54 2.67 28.16
C PRO A 386 17.43 3.64 27.75
N ALA A 387 17.72 4.50 26.77
CA ALA A 387 16.77 5.51 26.27
C ALA A 387 15.45 4.92 25.73
N SER A 388 15.42 3.63 25.39
CA SER A 388 14.20 2.91 24.98
C SER A 388 13.15 2.79 26.10
N ALA A 389 13.55 2.91 27.38
CA ALA A 389 12.62 2.89 28.50
C ALA A 389 11.70 4.12 28.57
N LEU A 390 12.03 5.20 27.83
CA LEU A 390 11.17 6.38 27.70
C LEU A 390 10.00 6.15 26.73
N ASP A 391 10.11 5.15 25.85
CA ASP A 391 9.07 4.81 24.85
C ASP A 391 8.10 3.72 25.35
N GLU A 392 8.39 3.07 26.50
CA GLU A 392 7.63 1.89 26.98
C GLU A 392 6.40 2.23 27.86
N GLU A 393 6.22 3.49 28.30
CA GLU A 393 5.06 3.88 29.16
C GLU A 393 3.94 4.63 28.41
N GLU A 394 3.96 4.78 27.08
CA GLU A 394 2.88 5.50 26.37
C GLU A 394 1.53 4.73 26.28
N ASP A 395 1.47 3.45 26.70
CA ASP A 395 0.26 2.61 26.55
C ASP A 395 -0.50 2.27 27.85
N GLU A 396 -0.06 2.71 29.03
CA GLU A 396 -0.78 2.47 30.29
C GLU A 396 -0.93 3.75 31.11
N ASP A 397 -1.93 4.58 30.77
CA ASP A 397 -2.71 5.47 31.66
C ASP A 397 -3.67 6.33 30.80
N GLU A 398 -4.65 5.71 30.12
CA GLU A 398 -5.80 6.42 29.54
C GLU A 398 -6.89 6.61 30.61
N ASP A 399 -6.65 7.45 31.62
CA ASP A 399 -7.74 8.01 32.42
C ASP A 399 -7.51 9.51 32.73
N GLU A 400 -8.53 10.29 32.39
CA GLU A 400 -8.80 11.71 32.73
C GLU A 400 -8.31 12.88 31.83
N VAL A 401 -9.30 13.76 31.59
CA VAL A 401 -9.29 15.19 31.17
C VAL A 401 -9.54 15.56 29.68
N VAL A 402 -10.84 15.52 29.35
CA VAL A 402 -11.71 16.44 28.56
C VAL A 402 -11.08 17.61 27.76
N GLY A 403 -11.33 17.65 26.44
CA GLY A 403 -11.18 18.84 25.58
C GLY A 403 -11.65 18.66 24.11
N GLU A 404 -12.47 19.59 23.60
CA GLU A 404 -13.28 19.53 22.35
C GLU A 404 -12.52 19.52 20.98
N MET A 405 -11.29 19.03 20.86
CA MET A 405 -10.54 19.05 19.58
C MET A 405 -9.85 17.73 19.20
N ARG A 406 -10.59 16.60 19.18
CA ARG A 406 -10.13 15.33 18.57
C ARG A 406 -10.56 15.23 17.10
N ASP A 407 -9.85 15.93 16.20
CA ASP A 407 -9.82 15.56 14.77
C ASP A 407 -8.71 14.53 14.54
N ASP A 408 -9.05 13.25 14.66
CA ASP A 408 -8.13 12.12 14.52
C ASP A 408 -7.73 11.82 13.05
N GLU A 409 -8.19 12.64 12.10
CA GLU A 409 -7.91 12.57 10.66
C GLU A 409 -7.25 13.83 10.09
N ARG A 410 -6.85 14.79 10.96
CA ARG A 410 -6.21 16.07 10.58
C ARG A 410 -4.91 15.92 9.78
N THR A 411 -4.12 14.89 10.06
CA THR A 411 -2.87 14.56 9.35
C THR A 411 -3.07 13.50 8.26
N GLY A 412 -4.29 12.98 8.13
CA GLY A 412 -4.77 12.18 7.00
C GLY A 412 -5.83 11.14 7.37
N THR A 413 -6.67 10.78 6.40
CA THR A 413 -7.86 9.94 6.64
C THR A 413 -7.49 8.53 7.14
N ARG A 414 -8.24 7.97 8.11
CA ARG A 414 -7.99 6.63 8.66
C ARG A 414 -8.29 5.53 7.63
N TYR A 415 -9.25 5.78 6.74
CA TYR A 415 -9.65 4.90 5.65
C TYR A 415 -9.88 5.70 4.36
N ASN A 416 -9.96 5.02 3.22
CA ASN A 416 -10.27 5.68 1.94
C ASN A 416 -11.79 5.92 1.85
N TYR A 417 -12.23 7.18 1.87
CA TYR A 417 -13.65 7.54 1.87
C TYR A 417 -14.41 7.08 0.61
N SER A 418 -13.79 7.21 -0.57
CA SER A 418 -14.40 6.79 -1.83
C SER A 418 -14.62 5.28 -1.86
N TRP A 419 -13.61 4.51 -1.43
CA TRP A 419 -13.71 3.05 -1.35
C TRP A 419 -14.68 2.59 -0.28
N PHE A 420 -14.74 3.29 0.86
CA PHE A 420 -15.71 3.01 1.91
C PHE A 420 -17.13 2.97 1.36
N HIS A 421 -17.51 3.96 0.54
CA HIS A 421 -18.83 3.98 -0.08
C HIS A 421 -19.02 2.95 -1.19
N ILE A 422 -17.99 2.59 -1.94
CA ILE A 422 -18.08 1.50 -2.93
C ILE A 422 -18.46 0.19 -2.22
N ILE A 423 -17.81 -0.12 -1.09
CA ILE A 423 -18.12 -1.33 -0.32
C ILE A 423 -19.57 -1.32 0.19
N PHE A 424 -20.06 -0.18 0.68
CA PHE A 424 -21.46 -0.03 1.09
C PHE A 424 -22.45 -0.16 -0.08
N ALA A 425 -22.12 0.33 -1.28
CA ALA A 425 -22.96 0.18 -2.47
C ALA A 425 -23.08 -1.30 -2.89
N ILE A 426 -21.95 -2.03 -2.89
CA ILE A 426 -21.92 -3.47 -3.20
C ILE A 426 -22.64 -4.27 -2.10
N ALA A 427 -22.52 -3.88 -0.83
CA ALA A 427 -23.28 -4.49 0.27
C ALA A 427 -24.79 -4.30 0.11
N ALA A 428 -25.24 -3.15 -0.41
CA ALA A 428 -26.67 -2.90 -0.69
C ALA A 428 -27.20 -3.82 -1.80
N MET A 429 -26.37 -4.11 -2.81
CA MET A 429 -26.68 -5.12 -3.84
C MET A 429 -26.77 -6.53 -3.25
N TYR A 430 -25.87 -6.89 -2.33
CA TYR A 430 -25.93 -8.16 -1.60
C TYR A 430 -27.22 -8.30 -0.78
N VAL A 431 -27.63 -7.26 -0.04
CA VAL A 431 -28.89 -7.28 0.71
C VAL A 431 -30.09 -7.44 -0.22
N ALA A 432 -30.07 -6.81 -1.41
CA ALA A 432 -31.12 -7.00 -2.40
C ALA A 432 -31.25 -8.47 -2.82
N MET A 433 -30.13 -9.14 -3.13
CA MET A 433 -30.11 -10.56 -3.50
C MET A 433 -30.50 -11.48 -2.34
N LEU A 434 -30.05 -11.16 -1.12
CA LEU A 434 -30.39 -11.91 0.08
C LEU A 434 -31.90 -11.86 0.37
N LEU A 435 -32.50 -10.68 0.29
CA LEU A 435 -33.92 -10.47 0.56
C LEU A 435 -34.82 -11.03 -0.55
N THR A 436 -34.34 -11.14 -1.77
CA THR A 436 -35.10 -11.69 -2.92
C THR A 436 -34.88 -13.19 -3.12
N ASP A 437 -34.19 -13.84 -2.19
CA ASP A 437 -33.88 -15.27 -2.20
C ASP A 437 -33.11 -15.70 -3.45
N TRP A 438 -32.33 -14.77 -4.03
CA TRP A 438 -31.55 -14.97 -5.26
C TRP A 438 -32.40 -15.39 -6.47
N ASN A 439 -33.69 -15.06 -6.46
CA ASN A 439 -34.58 -15.38 -7.57
C ASN A 439 -34.34 -14.45 -8.76
N VAL A 440 -34.35 -15.03 -9.96
CA VAL A 440 -34.31 -14.27 -11.21
C VAL A 440 -35.67 -13.61 -11.43
N VAL A 441 -35.69 -12.29 -11.55
CA VAL A 441 -36.89 -11.52 -11.86
C VAL A 441 -37.26 -11.77 -13.32
N SER A 442 -38.30 -12.57 -13.56
CA SER A 442 -38.76 -12.95 -14.90
C SER A 442 -40.22 -12.51 -15.14
N LYS A 443 -40.59 -12.35 -16.42
CA LYS A 443 -41.97 -12.02 -16.82
C LYS A 443 -42.95 -13.20 -16.77
N GLN A 444 -42.47 -14.43 -16.56
CA GLN A 444 -43.32 -15.62 -16.50
C GLN A 444 -43.45 -16.15 -15.07
N PRO A 445 -44.64 -16.59 -14.64
CA PRO A 445 -44.82 -17.18 -13.31
C PRO A 445 -44.03 -18.49 -13.23
N ILE A 446 -43.13 -18.57 -12.24
CA ILE A 446 -42.35 -19.77 -11.98
C ILE A 446 -43.30 -20.85 -11.47
N THR A 447 -43.38 -21.97 -12.19
CA THR A 447 -44.18 -23.15 -11.82
C THR A 447 -43.55 -23.83 -10.61
N GLY A 448 -44.09 -23.58 -9.41
CA GLY A 448 -43.72 -24.27 -8.19
C GLY A 448 -44.81 -24.10 -7.14
N SER A 449 -45.24 -25.21 -6.52
CA SER A 449 -46.28 -25.26 -5.50
C SER A 449 -45.85 -24.54 -4.21
N ALA A 450 -46.01 -23.22 -4.16
CA ALA A 450 -45.78 -22.45 -2.94
C ALA A 450 -47.13 -21.92 -2.41
N ASP A 451 -47.68 -22.68 -1.47
CA ASP A 451 -48.85 -22.40 -0.63
C ASP A 451 -48.97 -20.89 -0.28
N PRO A 452 -50.14 -20.25 -0.49
CA PRO A 452 -50.34 -18.81 -0.30
C PRO A 452 -50.21 -18.31 1.16
N ASN A 453 -50.04 -19.21 2.15
CA ASN A 453 -50.12 -18.84 3.58
C ASN A 453 -48.80 -18.94 4.37
N TYR A 454 -47.63 -19.01 3.71
CA TYR A 454 -46.34 -19.11 4.40
C TYR A 454 -45.52 -17.82 4.32
N ASP A 455 -45.21 -17.28 5.50
CA ASP A 455 -44.39 -16.09 5.72
C ASP A 455 -42.99 -16.20 5.06
N VAL A 456 -42.47 -15.04 4.68
CA VAL A 456 -41.20 -14.81 3.98
C VAL A 456 -40.01 -15.46 4.69
N TYR A 457 -39.48 -16.55 4.12
CA TYR A 457 -38.24 -17.17 4.59
C TYR A 457 -37.02 -16.60 3.84
N ILE A 458 -36.04 -16.05 4.57
CA ILE A 458 -34.79 -15.51 3.99
C ILE A 458 -33.80 -16.66 3.75
N GLY A 459 -33.33 -16.81 2.51
CA GLY A 459 -32.19 -17.66 2.16
C GLY A 459 -32.47 -19.17 2.18
N ARG A 460 -33.68 -19.57 1.75
CA ARG A 460 -34.11 -20.99 1.65
C ARG A 460 -34.14 -21.57 0.23
N SER A 461 -33.70 -20.81 -0.79
CA SER A 461 -33.65 -21.27 -2.17
C SER A 461 -32.50 -22.26 -2.43
N GLU A 462 -32.63 -23.08 -3.48
CA GLU A 462 -31.55 -23.95 -3.95
C GLU A 462 -30.30 -23.16 -4.34
N VAL A 463 -30.49 -22.00 -4.97
CA VAL A 463 -29.41 -21.06 -5.30
C VAL A 463 -28.71 -20.57 -4.03
N ALA A 464 -29.45 -20.20 -2.97
CA ALA A 464 -28.86 -19.78 -1.70
C ALA A 464 -28.07 -20.90 -1.01
N MET A 465 -28.52 -22.16 -1.12
CA MET A 465 -27.78 -23.33 -0.63
C MET A 465 -26.44 -23.46 -1.38
N TRP A 466 -26.45 -23.49 -2.71
CA TRP A 466 -25.23 -23.60 -3.52
C TRP A 466 -24.29 -22.43 -3.29
N THR A 467 -24.80 -21.20 -3.19
CA THR A 467 -23.98 -20.02 -2.87
C THR A 467 -23.25 -20.20 -1.54
N ARG A 468 -23.91 -20.71 -0.48
CA ARG A 468 -23.26 -20.97 0.82
C ARG A 468 -22.20 -22.07 0.72
N VAL A 469 -22.51 -23.18 0.07
CA VAL A 469 -21.59 -24.33 -0.07
C VAL A 469 -20.35 -23.96 -0.89
N VAL A 470 -20.54 -23.35 -2.06
CA VAL A 470 -19.45 -22.90 -2.93
C VAL A 470 -18.62 -21.82 -2.26
N SER A 471 -19.24 -20.89 -1.52
CA SER A 471 -18.49 -19.90 -0.73
C SER A 471 -17.59 -20.56 0.31
N GLY A 472 -18.05 -21.65 0.94
CA GLY A 472 -17.22 -22.46 1.83
C GLY A 472 -16.02 -23.07 1.10
N TRP A 473 -16.23 -23.68 -0.06
CA TRP A 473 -15.13 -24.26 -0.85
C TRP A 473 -14.13 -23.20 -1.31
N VAL A 474 -14.61 -22.05 -1.79
CA VAL A 474 -13.75 -20.92 -2.15
C VAL A 474 -12.95 -20.47 -0.93
N CYS A 475 -13.57 -20.30 0.24
CA CYS A 475 -12.87 -19.94 1.48
C CYS A 475 -11.70 -20.89 1.79
N ILE A 476 -11.94 -22.20 1.71
CA ILE A 476 -10.93 -23.24 1.95
C ILE A 476 -9.81 -23.13 0.90
N VAL A 477 -10.15 -22.94 -0.38
CA VAL A 477 -9.16 -22.76 -1.45
C VAL A 477 -8.32 -21.50 -1.24
N LEU A 478 -8.94 -20.39 -0.84
CA LEU A 478 -8.25 -19.14 -0.52
C LEU A 478 -7.26 -19.31 0.63
N TYR A 479 -7.69 -20.00 1.68
CA TYR A 479 -6.84 -20.30 2.84
C TYR A 479 -5.71 -21.27 2.49
N MET A 480 -6.00 -22.36 1.77
CA MET A 480 -4.95 -23.26 1.29
C MET A 480 -3.94 -22.54 0.41
N TRP A 481 -4.41 -21.65 -0.46
CA TRP A 481 -3.54 -20.85 -1.30
C TRP A 481 -2.69 -19.87 -0.49
N SER A 482 -3.22 -19.24 0.56
CA SER A 482 -2.42 -18.37 1.43
C SER A 482 -1.28 -19.11 2.15
N LEU A 483 -1.47 -20.40 2.44
CA LEU A 483 -0.45 -21.27 3.03
C LEU A 483 0.54 -21.85 2.01
N LEU A 484 0.05 -22.26 0.84
CA LEU A 484 0.85 -22.96 -0.18
C LEU A 484 1.60 -22.00 -1.10
N ALA A 485 1.08 -20.81 -1.38
CA ALA A 485 1.74 -19.85 -2.28
C ALA A 485 3.16 -19.48 -1.84
N PRO A 486 3.47 -19.25 -0.54
CA PRO A 486 4.84 -19.05 -0.07
C PRO A 486 5.79 -20.21 -0.33
N VAL A 487 5.29 -21.45 -0.33
CA VAL A 487 6.09 -22.66 -0.51
C VAL A 487 6.27 -23.02 -1.98
N LEU A 488 5.20 -22.93 -2.77
CA LEU A 488 5.20 -23.27 -4.19
C LEU A 488 5.85 -22.18 -5.06
N MET A 489 5.83 -20.92 -4.61
CA MET A 489 6.39 -19.78 -5.33
C MET A 489 7.12 -18.81 -4.38
N PRO A 490 8.24 -19.22 -3.78
CA PRO A 490 8.98 -18.43 -2.79
C PRO A 490 9.43 -17.04 -3.31
N ASP A 491 9.59 -16.89 -4.63
CA ASP A 491 10.05 -15.64 -5.27
C ASP A 491 8.92 -14.64 -5.63
N ARG A 492 7.63 -14.96 -5.38
CA ARG A 492 6.45 -14.17 -5.83
C ARG A 492 5.59 -13.55 -4.72
N MET A 493 6.07 -13.60 -3.48
CA MET A 493 5.31 -13.38 -2.23
C MET A 493 4.51 -12.08 -2.07
N LEU A 494 4.76 -10.99 -2.81
CA LEU A 494 4.04 -9.71 -2.61
C LEU A 494 2.99 -9.37 -3.70
N ALA A 495 2.84 -10.19 -4.74
CA ALA A 495 1.89 -9.93 -5.84
C ALA A 495 0.49 -10.53 -5.64
N GLN A 496 0.29 -11.41 -4.66
CA GLN A 496 -0.79 -12.40 -4.76
C GLN A 496 -2.10 -12.08 -4.03
N LEU A 497 -2.14 -11.19 -3.04
CA LEU A 497 -3.45 -10.68 -2.59
C LEU A 497 -4.13 -9.80 -3.66
N LYS A 498 -3.35 -9.14 -4.53
CA LYS A 498 -3.86 -8.36 -5.66
C LYS A 498 -4.37 -9.22 -6.81
N THR A 499 -3.72 -10.36 -7.06
CA THR A 499 -4.09 -11.29 -8.14
C THR A 499 -5.41 -12.01 -7.82
N LEU A 500 -5.67 -12.26 -6.53
CA LEU A 500 -6.91 -12.88 -6.08
C LEU A 500 -8.14 -11.98 -6.22
N PHE A 501 -7.95 -10.65 -6.14
CA PHE A 501 -9.00 -9.67 -6.40
C PHE A 501 -9.34 -9.55 -7.89
N LEU A 502 -8.36 -9.74 -8.78
CA LEU A 502 -8.55 -9.60 -10.22
C LEU A 502 -9.06 -10.89 -10.88
N VAL A 503 -8.62 -12.06 -10.40
CA VAL A 503 -9.03 -13.37 -10.93
C VAL A 503 -10.46 -13.73 -10.49
N ALA A 504 -10.89 -13.33 -9.29
CA ALA A 504 -12.26 -13.59 -8.83
C ALA A 504 -13.31 -12.63 -9.45
N VAL A 505 -12.89 -11.43 -9.87
CA VAL A 505 -13.75 -10.44 -10.55
C VAL A 505 -13.90 -10.71 -12.07
N THR A 506 -13.03 -11.55 -12.66
CA THR A 506 -13.00 -11.79 -14.12
C THR A 506 -13.62 -13.13 -14.56
N ALA A 507 -14.12 -13.96 -13.63
CA ALA A 507 -14.57 -15.31 -13.95
C ALA A 507 -16.00 -15.44 -14.51
N THR A 508 -16.76 -14.35 -14.75
CA THR A 508 -18.12 -14.42 -15.31
C THR A 508 -18.40 -13.49 -16.49
N LEU A 509 -17.38 -13.14 -17.27
CA LEU A 509 -17.58 -12.59 -18.61
C LEU A 509 -16.86 -13.46 -19.63
N THR A 510 -17.66 -14.18 -20.41
CA THR A 510 -17.22 -14.99 -21.53
C THR A 510 -16.42 -14.18 -22.55
N VAL A 511 -15.27 -14.74 -22.91
CA VAL A 511 -14.57 -14.62 -24.20
C VAL A 511 -14.34 -13.20 -24.71
N ALA A 512 -13.26 -12.60 -24.21
CA ALA A 512 -12.31 -11.95 -25.10
C ALA A 512 -10.92 -12.45 -24.69
N SER A 513 -10.39 -13.40 -25.46
CA SER A 513 -8.96 -13.67 -25.45
C SER A 513 -8.24 -12.32 -25.61
N PRO A 514 -7.34 -11.94 -24.67
CA PRO A 514 -6.48 -10.80 -24.92
C PRO A 514 -5.71 -11.09 -26.22
N PRO A 515 -5.37 -10.08 -27.04
CA PRO A 515 -4.50 -10.31 -28.17
C PRO A 515 -3.27 -11.02 -27.61
N SER A 516 -2.94 -12.18 -28.19
CA SER A 516 -1.77 -12.96 -27.82
C SER A 516 -0.62 -12.00 -27.62
N THR A 517 -0.21 -11.77 -26.36
CA THR A 517 0.96 -10.95 -26.08
C THR A 517 2.07 -11.60 -26.89
N PRO A 518 2.72 -10.87 -27.82
CA PRO A 518 3.78 -11.47 -28.62
C PRO A 518 4.75 -12.14 -27.64
N PRO A 519 5.26 -13.34 -27.95
CA PRO A 519 6.11 -14.06 -27.01
C PRO A 519 7.22 -13.13 -26.52
N THR A 520 7.51 -13.13 -25.22
CA THR A 520 8.54 -12.30 -24.60
C THR A 520 9.62 -13.17 -24.01
N VAL A 521 10.83 -12.62 -23.88
CA VAL A 521 11.96 -13.27 -23.22
C VAL A 521 12.20 -12.53 -21.90
N GLU A 522 12.04 -13.23 -20.79
CA GLU A 522 12.35 -12.69 -19.46
C GLU A 522 13.77 -13.10 -19.06
N ILE A 523 14.56 -12.11 -18.66
CA ILE A 523 15.96 -12.24 -18.25
C ILE A 523 16.03 -11.85 -16.79
N ARG A 524 16.40 -12.79 -15.92
CA ARG A 524 16.50 -12.52 -14.49
C ARG A 524 17.73 -11.67 -14.17
N ASN A 525 17.69 -10.94 -13.06
CA ASN A 525 18.79 -10.09 -12.61
C ASN A 525 20.12 -10.83 -12.34
N ASN A 526 20.12 -12.16 -12.31
CA ASN A 526 21.31 -12.99 -12.12
C ASN A 526 21.89 -13.54 -13.42
N ASP A 527 21.36 -13.13 -14.58
CA ASP A 527 21.90 -13.53 -15.87
C ASP A 527 23.31 -12.96 -16.07
N PRO A 528 24.31 -13.80 -16.43
CA PRO A 528 25.70 -13.39 -16.53
C PRO A 528 25.97 -12.41 -17.69
N LEU A 529 25.02 -12.22 -18.61
CA LEU A 529 25.12 -11.28 -19.72
C LEU A 529 24.62 -9.87 -19.35
N ILE A 530 24.06 -9.69 -18.15
CA ILE A 530 23.81 -8.35 -17.60
C ILE A 530 25.11 -7.83 -16.98
N TYR A 531 25.62 -6.73 -17.54
CA TYR A 531 26.78 -6.07 -16.97
C TYR A 531 26.34 -5.01 -15.97
N PHE A 532 26.56 -5.27 -14.69
CA PHE A 532 26.31 -4.30 -13.62
C PHE A 532 27.51 -3.38 -13.41
N HIS A 533 27.28 -2.07 -13.37
CA HIS A 533 28.28 -1.08 -12.99
C HIS A 533 27.84 -0.31 -11.74
N GLY A 534 28.81 0.26 -11.03
CA GLY A 534 28.58 0.81 -9.69
C GLY A 534 28.42 -0.30 -8.63
N ARG A 535 27.77 0.04 -7.51
CA ARG A 535 27.66 -0.87 -6.35
C ARG A 535 26.27 -1.44 -6.23
N TRP A 536 26.18 -2.75 -6.34
CA TRP A 536 24.92 -3.49 -6.18
C TRP A 536 25.04 -4.40 -4.96
N ASP A 537 24.04 -4.47 -4.10
CA ASP A 537 24.01 -5.42 -2.98
C ASP A 537 23.63 -6.84 -3.44
N SER A 538 23.49 -7.78 -2.50
CA SER A 538 23.07 -9.17 -2.77
C SER A 538 21.57 -9.31 -3.05
N SER A 539 20.78 -8.29 -2.70
CA SER A 539 19.33 -8.20 -2.85
C SER A 539 18.90 -7.54 -4.17
N PRO A 540 19.63 -7.79 -5.26
CA PRO A 540 19.87 -6.88 -6.42
C PRO A 540 19.42 -5.42 -6.27
N GLY A 541 19.80 -4.76 -5.18
CA GLY A 541 19.60 -3.33 -4.96
C GLY A 541 20.84 -2.51 -5.29
N THR A 542 20.69 -1.25 -5.69
CA THR A 542 21.78 -0.27 -5.67
C THR A 542 21.33 1.02 -5.01
N TRP A 543 22.29 1.74 -4.42
CA TRP A 543 22.10 2.88 -3.52
C TRP A 543 22.93 4.10 -3.93
N TRP A 544 23.77 3.97 -4.96
CA TRP A 544 24.67 5.03 -5.38
C TRP A 544 24.21 5.60 -6.70
N THR A 545 24.20 6.92 -6.80
CA THR A 545 23.95 7.60 -8.06
C THR A 545 24.94 7.14 -9.13
N GLY A 546 24.46 6.99 -10.37
CA GLY A 546 25.27 6.54 -11.50
C GLY A 546 25.57 5.03 -11.49
N SER A 547 25.10 4.28 -10.49
CA SER A 547 25.10 2.81 -10.57
C SER A 547 24.01 2.34 -11.51
N GLY A 548 24.23 1.22 -12.20
CA GLY A 548 23.33 0.81 -13.26
C GLY A 548 23.69 -0.52 -13.90
N LEU A 549 23.15 -0.74 -15.10
CA LEU A 549 23.39 -1.93 -15.89
C LEU A 549 23.53 -1.61 -17.38
N LYS A 550 24.18 -2.52 -18.10
CA LYS A 550 24.32 -2.51 -19.55
C LYS A 550 23.97 -3.88 -20.12
N ILE A 551 23.26 -3.90 -21.25
CA ILE A 551 22.97 -5.12 -22.02
C ILE A 551 23.18 -4.86 -23.51
N ASN A 552 23.70 -5.87 -24.22
CA ASN A 552 23.78 -5.88 -25.68
C ASN A 552 22.71 -6.83 -26.21
N VAL A 553 21.83 -6.35 -27.08
CA VAL A 553 20.67 -7.13 -27.54
C VAL A 553 20.58 -7.17 -29.07
N ASP A 554 20.60 -8.38 -29.63
CA ASP A 554 20.23 -8.61 -31.03
C ASP A 554 18.70 -8.57 -31.19
N ASN A 555 18.22 -8.02 -32.31
CA ASN A 555 16.79 -7.97 -32.67
C ASN A 555 15.87 -7.32 -31.62
N LEU A 556 16.37 -6.27 -30.95
CA LEU A 556 15.60 -5.52 -29.96
C LEU A 556 14.44 -4.74 -30.62
N LYS A 557 13.22 -4.96 -30.12
CA LYS A 557 11.97 -4.31 -30.57
C LYS A 557 11.07 -3.89 -29.41
N SER A 558 11.21 -4.50 -28.24
CA SER A 558 10.59 -4.03 -26.99
C SER A 558 11.51 -4.31 -25.81
N LEU A 559 11.51 -3.40 -24.83
CA LEU A 559 12.30 -3.50 -23.61
C LEU A 559 11.44 -3.03 -22.44
N ALA A 560 11.43 -3.80 -21.36
CA ALA A 560 10.91 -3.36 -20.08
C ALA A 560 11.84 -3.79 -18.95
N VAL A 561 11.95 -2.96 -17.91
CA VAL A 561 12.69 -3.28 -16.69
C VAL A 561 11.69 -3.52 -15.56
N ASN A 562 11.76 -4.68 -14.96
CA ASN A 562 10.94 -5.06 -13.82
C ASN A 562 11.71 -4.79 -12.53
N LEU A 563 11.22 -3.83 -11.74
CA LEU A 563 11.84 -3.39 -10.52
C LEU A 563 11.07 -3.91 -9.30
N GLY A 564 11.78 -4.29 -8.24
CA GLY A 564 11.20 -4.78 -7.00
C GLY A 564 10.69 -3.67 -6.08
N PRO A 565 9.99 -4.05 -5.00
CA PRO A 565 9.32 -3.12 -4.08
C PRO A 565 10.28 -2.23 -3.27
N LEU A 566 11.56 -2.61 -3.21
CA LEU A 566 12.62 -1.83 -2.56
C LEU A 566 13.13 -0.67 -3.42
N THR A 567 12.63 -0.52 -4.65
CA THR A 567 12.88 0.67 -5.47
C THR A 567 12.23 1.90 -4.83
N THR A 568 12.89 3.06 -4.91
CA THR A 568 12.38 4.30 -4.34
C THR A 568 10.97 4.63 -4.83
N SER A 569 10.12 5.06 -3.89
CA SER A 569 8.73 5.46 -4.10
C SER A 569 8.58 6.97 -3.87
N PRO A 570 7.83 7.72 -4.70
CA PRO A 570 6.91 7.24 -5.75
C PRO A 570 7.58 6.77 -7.04
N PHE A 571 8.83 7.16 -7.30
CA PHE A 571 9.65 6.69 -8.41
C PHE A 571 11.14 6.96 -8.10
N ALA A 572 12.02 6.21 -8.77
CA ALA A 572 13.42 6.54 -8.92
C ALA A 572 13.65 7.14 -10.31
N ALA A 573 14.40 8.24 -10.41
CA ALA A 573 14.83 8.77 -11.71
C ALA A 573 15.91 7.85 -12.28
N VAL A 574 15.70 7.36 -13.50
CA VAL A 574 16.58 6.41 -14.20
C VAL A 574 16.88 6.96 -15.58
N GLY A 575 18.18 7.12 -15.87
CA GLY A 575 18.66 7.55 -17.16
C GLY A 575 18.84 6.36 -18.10
N VAL A 576 18.40 6.51 -19.34
CA VAL A 576 18.44 5.45 -20.36
C VAL A 576 19.07 5.94 -21.65
N SER A 577 19.99 5.15 -22.21
CA SER A 577 20.56 5.33 -23.54
C SER A 577 20.41 4.05 -24.35
N ILE A 578 19.96 4.17 -25.60
CA ILE A 578 19.71 3.04 -26.52
C ILE A 578 20.50 3.29 -27.80
N GLY A 579 21.31 2.32 -28.22
CA GLY A 579 22.11 2.39 -29.45
C GLY A 579 22.91 3.68 -29.56
N ASP A 580 23.58 4.05 -28.48
CA ASP A 580 24.39 5.27 -28.34
C ASP A 580 23.61 6.59 -28.49
N SER A 581 22.28 6.56 -28.31
CA SER A 581 21.49 7.79 -28.16
C SER A 581 21.95 8.60 -26.94
N PRO A 582 21.71 9.92 -26.91
CA PRO A 582 21.77 10.69 -25.66
C PRO A 582 20.92 10.02 -24.57
N PHE A 583 21.34 10.18 -23.31
CA PHE A 583 20.56 9.74 -22.17
C PHE A 583 19.26 10.52 -22.06
N PHE A 584 18.18 9.84 -21.68
CA PHE A 584 16.90 10.44 -21.35
C PHE A 584 16.33 9.83 -20.07
N THR A 585 15.60 10.64 -19.32
CA THR A 585 15.06 10.27 -18.01
C THR A 585 13.78 9.45 -18.12
N ILE A 586 13.67 8.41 -17.30
CA ILE A 586 12.45 7.67 -17.00
C ILE A 586 12.23 7.65 -15.49
N ASN A 587 11.02 8.01 -15.07
CA ASN A 587 10.60 7.84 -13.69
C ASN A 587 10.16 6.38 -13.47
N ALA A 588 11.07 5.56 -12.96
CA ALA A 588 10.85 4.13 -12.78
C ALA A 588 10.19 3.84 -11.42
N THR A 589 9.25 2.91 -11.40
CA THR A 589 8.50 2.51 -10.18
C THR A 589 8.65 1.02 -9.94
N ALA A 590 8.26 0.54 -8.74
CA ALA A 590 8.18 -0.89 -8.49
C ALA A 590 7.17 -1.56 -9.44
N GLY A 591 7.58 -2.65 -10.08
CA GLY A 591 6.85 -3.35 -11.14
C GLY A 591 7.49 -3.16 -12.52
N VAL A 592 6.68 -3.36 -13.57
CA VAL A 592 7.15 -3.31 -14.96
C VAL A 592 7.21 -1.88 -15.46
N ASN A 593 8.39 -1.45 -15.92
CA ASN A 593 8.63 -0.14 -16.53
C ASN A 593 8.99 -0.34 -17.99
N ASN A 594 8.08 0.02 -18.90
CA ASN A 594 8.34 -0.06 -20.33
C ASN A 594 9.31 1.05 -20.76
N ILE A 595 10.39 0.66 -21.43
CA ILE A 595 11.39 1.58 -21.95
C ILE A 595 11.02 1.92 -23.39
N PRO A 596 10.79 3.21 -23.71
CA PRO A 596 10.44 3.61 -25.07
C PRO A 596 11.63 3.36 -26.00
N LEU A 597 11.37 2.61 -27.08
CA LEU A 597 12.35 2.36 -28.13
C LEU A 597 11.99 3.21 -29.35
N ASN A 598 12.84 4.17 -29.70
CA ASN A 598 12.71 4.89 -30.96
C ASN A 598 13.43 4.10 -32.05
N ALA A 599 12.79 3.90 -33.21
CA ALA A 599 13.37 3.16 -34.32
C ALA A 599 14.74 3.71 -34.73
N THR A 600 14.93 5.04 -34.67
CA THR A 600 16.21 5.70 -34.99
C THR A 600 17.39 5.27 -34.12
N PHE A 601 17.14 4.75 -32.92
CA PHE A 601 18.16 4.34 -31.95
C PHE A 601 18.46 2.83 -32.02
N LEU A 602 17.73 2.09 -32.85
CA LEU A 602 17.95 0.66 -33.00
C LEU A 602 19.03 0.41 -34.05
N SER A 603 19.94 -0.53 -33.76
CA SER A 603 20.88 -1.00 -34.78
C SER A 603 20.11 -1.71 -35.89
N HIS A 604 20.19 -1.16 -37.10
CA HIS A 604 19.64 -1.79 -38.31
C HIS A 604 20.67 -2.68 -39.02
N LYS A 605 21.92 -2.71 -38.53
CA LYS A 605 22.99 -3.50 -39.13
C LYS A 605 22.85 -4.96 -38.69
N PRO A 606 22.82 -5.93 -39.62
CA PRO A 606 22.83 -7.34 -39.28
C PRO A 606 24.03 -7.67 -38.40
N ASN A 607 23.82 -8.43 -37.32
CA ASN A 607 24.85 -8.89 -36.37
C ASN A 607 25.53 -7.80 -35.53
N VAL A 608 24.99 -6.58 -35.48
CA VAL A 608 25.44 -5.55 -34.53
C VAL A 608 24.36 -5.39 -33.45
N PRO A 609 24.60 -5.82 -32.20
CA PRO A 609 23.62 -5.71 -31.13
C PRO A 609 23.36 -4.25 -30.76
N THR A 610 22.14 -3.94 -30.36
CA THR A 610 21.80 -2.64 -29.76
C THR A 610 22.30 -2.62 -28.32
N LEU A 611 23.20 -1.70 -27.99
CA LEU A 611 23.62 -1.43 -26.62
C LEU A 611 22.52 -0.66 -25.89
N VAL A 612 22.13 -1.13 -24.71
CA VAL A 612 21.23 -0.43 -23.80
C VAL A 612 21.99 -0.16 -22.51
N ARG A 613 21.99 1.09 -22.06
CA ARG A 613 22.61 1.55 -20.82
C ARG A 613 21.53 2.16 -19.94
N ILE A 614 21.48 1.74 -18.69
CA ILE A 614 20.46 2.18 -17.72
C ILE A 614 21.18 2.51 -16.42
N ASN A 615 21.03 3.73 -15.93
CA ASN A 615 21.70 4.21 -14.72
C ASN A 615 20.68 4.83 -13.76
N VAL A 616 20.97 4.75 -12.47
CA VAL A 616 20.32 5.56 -11.46
C VAL A 616 20.73 7.01 -11.68
N GLU A 617 19.79 7.84 -12.10
CA GLU A 617 20.03 9.23 -12.45
C GLU A 617 20.02 10.14 -11.22
N GLY A 618 19.09 9.88 -10.30
CA GLY A 618 18.88 10.72 -9.12
C GLY A 618 20.12 10.76 -8.22
N SER A 619 20.48 11.95 -7.73
CA SER A 619 21.49 12.15 -6.68
C SER A 619 20.92 11.91 -5.28
N SER A 620 19.59 11.86 -5.17
CA SER A 620 18.81 11.48 -4.00
C SER A 620 17.65 10.60 -4.48
N ASN A 621 17.02 9.85 -3.59
CA ASN A 621 15.89 8.98 -3.95
C ASN A 621 16.25 7.96 -5.05
N ASN A 622 17.46 7.43 -4.95
CA ASN A 622 18.24 6.81 -6.01
C ASN A 622 18.35 5.29 -5.83
N ARG A 623 17.47 4.68 -5.03
CA ARG A 623 17.45 3.25 -4.79
C ARG A 623 16.67 2.55 -5.89
N ILE A 624 17.31 1.64 -6.62
CA ILE A 624 16.62 0.73 -7.56
C ILE A 624 16.86 -0.71 -7.18
N ASN A 625 15.84 -1.55 -7.32
CA ASN A 625 15.91 -2.98 -7.05
C ASN A 625 15.58 -3.77 -8.32
N LEU A 626 16.57 -4.35 -9.01
CA LEU A 626 16.33 -5.04 -10.27
C LEU A 626 15.82 -6.47 -10.02
N LYS A 627 14.69 -6.85 -10.65
CA LYS A 627 14.18 -8.23 -10.65
C LYS A 627 14.44 -8.93 -11.98
N SER A 628 13.99 -8.33 -13.07
CA SER A 628 14.16 -8.90 -14.41
C SER A 628 14.11 -7.82 -15.51
N ILE A 629 14.59 -8.19 -16.69
CA ILE A 629 14.48 -7.41 -17.91
C ILE A 629 13.64 -8.24 -18.89
N THR A 630 12.62 -7.63 -19.48
CA THR A 630 11.73 -8.29 -20.44
C THR A 630 12.00 -7.75 -21.84
N LEU A 631 12.27 -8.64 -22.79
CA LEU A 631 12.50 -8.34 -24.20
C LEU A 631 11.43 -8.96 -25.09
N ASN A 632 11.35 -8.50 -26.34
CA ASN A 632 10.52 -9.16 -27.37
C ASN A 632 11.03 -10.57 -27.71
N ALA A 633 10.14 -11.41 -28.26
CA ALA A 633 10.52 -12.69 -28.85
C ALA A 633 11.58 -12.54 -29.93
N GLY A 634 12.50 -13.50 -29.94
CA GLY A 634 13.62 -13.53 -30.87
C GLY A 634 14.76 -12.58 -30.52
N ALA A 635 14.61 -11.75 -29.48
CA ALA A 635 15.73 -10.98 -28.93
C ALA A 635 16.74 -11.93 -28.26
N LYS A 636 18.03 -11.65 -28.43
CA LYS A 636 19.12 -12.45 -27.82
C LYS A 636 20.14 -11.54 -27.18
N LEU A 637 20.50 -11.81 -25.93
CA LEU A 637 21.61 -11.10 -25.28
C LEU A 637 22.94 -11.54 -25.88
N ARG A 638 23.85 -10.57 -25.96
CA ARG A 638 25.26 -10.77 -26.26
C ARG A 638 26.09 -10.29 -25.08
N PRO A 639 27.28 -10.86 -24.88
CA PRO A 639 28.23 -10.33 -23.92
C PRO A 639 28.52 -8.85 -24.18
N TYR A 640 28.46 -8.03 -23.14
CA TYR A 640 29.00 -6.68 -23.16
C TYR A 640 30.48 -6.72 -22.79
N LYS A 641 31.30 -5.98 -23.52
CA LYS A 641 32.73 -5.83 -23.25
C LYS A 641 32.96 -4.45 -22.66
N SER A 642 33.27 -4.41 -21.37
CA SER A 642 33.55 -3.16 -20.66
C SER A 642 34.83 -2.49 -21.14
N SER A 643 34.89 -1.17 -20.94
CA SER A 643 36.10 -0.40 -21.19
C SER A 643 37.22 -0.83 -20.24
N LYS A 644 38.45 -0.81 -20.74
CA LYS A 644 39.64 -1.04 -19.90
C LYS A 644 39.97 0.17 -19.03
N LEU A 645 39.50 1.35 -19.43
CA LEU A 645 39.68 2.59 -18.68
C LEU A 645 38.49 2.74 -17.73
N VAL A 646 38.79 2.94 -16.45
CA VAL A 646 37.79 3.03 -15.37
C VAL A 646 38.13 4.20 -14.45
N PHE A 647 37.22 5.16 -14.33
CA PHE A 647 37.32 6.26 -13.37
C PHE A 647 36.53 5.94 -12.10
N GLN A 648 37.20 5.99 -10.95
CA GLN A 648 36.53 6.02 -9.65
C GLN A 648 36.47 7.47 -9.18
N ILE A 649 35.26 7.96 -8.94
CA ILE A 649 35.00 9.32 -8.48
C ILE A 649 34.50 9.24 -7.05
N ILE A 650 35.06 10.06 -6.17
CA ILE A 650 34.68 10.16 -4.76
C ILE A 650 34.39 11.62 -4.47
N GLY A 651 33.19 11.93 -3.98
CA GLY A 651 32.82 13.33 -3.75
C GLY A 651 31.50 13.55 -3.02
N ASP A 652 30.95 14.74 -3.19
CA ASP A 652 29.73 15.22 -2.53
C ASP A 652 28.65 15.64 -3.57
N SER A 653 27.80 16.63 -3.24
CA SER A 653 26.76 17.17 -4.14
C SER A 653 27.30 17.64 -5.48
N PHE A 654 28.55 18.12 -5.50
CA PHE A 654 29.18 18.64 -6.71
C PHE A 654 29.53 17.57 -7.74
N SER A 655 29.66 16.32 -7.30
CA SER A 655 29.97 15.19 -8.18
C SER A 655 28.77 14.25 -8.40
N SER A 656 27.68 14.41 -7.65
CA SER A 656 26.50 13.55 -7.71
C SER A 656 25.42 14.03 -8.69
N GLY A 657 25.56 15.23 -9.24
CA GLY A 657 24.56 15.85 -10.12
C GLY A 657 23.36 16.45 -9.39
N TYR A 658 23.55 16.84 -8.12
CA TYR A 658 22.54 17.53 -7.33
C TYR A 658 22.01 18.79 -8.05
N LEU A 659 20.69 18.95 -8.09
CA LEU A 659 19.93 20.02 -8.79
C LEU A 659 19.98 20.00 -10.32
N LEU A 660 20.73 19.09 -10.95
CA LEU A 660 20.74 18.96 -12.40
C LEU A 660 19.46 18.29 -12.90
N PRO A 661 18.85 18.75 -14.00
CA PRO A 661 17.62 18.16 -14.54
C PRO A 661 17.72 16.68 -14.88
N MET A 662 18.89 16.21 -15.33
CA MET A 662 19.17 14.79 -15.57
C MET A 662 20.15 14.21 -14.54
N GLY A 663 20.15 14.75 -13.32
CA GLY A 663 20.97 14.27 -12.21
C GLY A 663 22.43 14.00 -12.57
N VAL A 664 22.93 12.83 -12.17
CA VAL A 664 24.33 12.43 -12.39
C VAL A 664 24.70 12.27 -13.86
N ASP A 665 23.74 11.97 -14.74
CA ASP A 665 24.02 11.78 -16.18
C ASP A 665 24.44 13.11 -16.86
N GLN A 666 24.22 14.25 -16.20
CA GLN A 666 24.71 15.58 -16.57
C GLN A 666 25.87 16.07 -15.70
N ALA A 667 26.31 15.30 -14.71
CA ALA A 667 27.40 15.71 -13.83
C ALA A 667 28.76 15.54 -14.54
N TRP A 668 29.72 16.40 -14.18
CA TRP A 668 31.07 16.37 -14.75
C TRP A 668 31.74 14.98 -14.72
N PRO A 669 31.57 14.10 -13.70
CA PRO A 669 32.26 12.83 -13.71
C PRO A 669 31.65 11.84 -14.71
N PHE A 670 30.35 11.94 -14.96
CA PHE A 670 29.67 11.15 -15.99
C PHE A 670 30.06 11.62 -17.39
N ILE A 671 30.04 12.95 -17.61
CA ILE A 671 30.49 13.57 -18.87
C ILE A 671 31.92 13.17 -19.19
N LEU A 672 32.82 13.19 -18.20
CA LEU A 672 34.21 12.76 -18.35
C LEU A 672 34.29 11.30 -18.81
N GLY A 673 33.51 10.40 -18.18
CA GLY A 673 33.43 8.99 -18.55
C GLY A 673 33.00 8.79 -20.00
N GLU A 674 31.93 9.45 -20.43
CA GLU A 674 31.43 9.38 -21.81
C GLU A 674 32.47 9.88 -22.83
N ARG A 675 33.19 10.97 -22.53
CA ARG A 675 34.21 11.53 -23.44
C ARG A 675 35.43 10.62 -23.61
N TYR A 676 35.78 9.86 -22.59
CA TYR A 676 36.87 8.89 -22.62
C TYR A 676 36.42 7.48 -23.05
N GLY A 677 35.11 7.27 -23.30
CA GLY A 677 34.57 5.91 -23.47
C GLY A 677 34.95 4.99 -22.31
N ALA A 678 35.05 5.54 -21.11
CA ALA A 678 35.51 4.87 -19.90
C ALA A 678 34.31 4.34 -19.10
N GLU A 679 34.52 3.27 -18.33
CA GLU A 679 33.60 2.96 -17.25
C GLU A 679 33.80 3.99 -16.12
N HIS A 680 32.75 4.32 -15.39
CA HIS A 680 32.84 5.20 -14.24
C HIS A 680 32.10 4.61 -13.04
N ARG A 681 32.64 4.84 -11.84
CA ARG A 681 32.01 4.56 -10.54
C ARG A 681 31.93 5.87 -9.79
N ILE A 682 30.73 6.36 -9.52
CA ILE A 682 30.51 7.64 -8.87
C ILE A 682 30.01 7.36 -7.46
N ASN A 683 30.91 7.47 -6.49
CA ASN A 683 30.58 7.37 -5.06
C ASN A 683 30.56 8.78 -4.48
N ALA A 684 29.48 9.50 -4.78
CA ALA A 684 29.28 10.87 -4.37
C ALA A 684 27.88 11.07 -3.80
N GLN A 685 27.77 11.80 -2.69
CA GLN A 685 26.51 11.97 -1.96
C GLN A 685 26.24 13.44 -1.63
N PRO A 686 25.07 13.99 -1.99
CA PRO A 686 24.74 15.37 -1.66
C PRO A 686 24.85 15.68 -0.17
N GLY A 687 25.53 16.79 0.15
CA GLY A 687 25.68 17.25 1.53
C GLY A 687 26.63 16.43 2.41
N ALA A 688 27.27 15.37 1.87
CA ALA A 688 28.19 14.57 2.68
C ALA A 688 29.53 15.29 2.90
N ALA A 689 30.01 15.27 4.14
CA ALA A 689 31.38 15.65 4.50
C ALA A 689 32.33 14.46 4.30
N LEU A 690 33.63 14.74 4.14
CA LEU A 690 34.65 13.70 4.21
C LEU A 690 34.80 13.17 5.63
N ALA A 691 34.88 14.08 6.62
CA ALA A 691 34.87 13.77 8.04
C ALA A 691 33.64 12.94 8.41
N ASP A 692 33.83 11.95 9.28
CA ASP A 692 32.75 11.05 9.71
C ASP A 692 31.84 11.72 10.74
N ILE A 693 31.11 12.74 10.27
CA ILE A 693 30.16 13.54 11.02
C ILE A 693 28.79 13.50 10.33
N PRO A 694 27.69 13.66 11.09
CA PRO A 694 26.40 13.93 10.49
C PRO A 694 26.46 15.24 9.69
N SER A 695 26.01 15.20 8.44
CA SER A 695 26.09 16.39 7.56
C SER A 695 24.94 16.41 6.56
N TYR A 696 24.10 17.44 6.63
CA TYR A 696 22.98 17.69 5.70
C TYR A 696 22.13 16.45 5.37
N GLY A 697 21.77 15.66 6.40
CA GLY A 697 20.95 14.44 6.25
C GLY A 697 21.73 13.15 6.01
N ASN A 698 23.06 13.21 5.90
CA ASN A 698 23.93 12.03 5.91
C ASN A 698 24.23 11.64 7.35
N ALA A 699 24.02 10.37 7.69
CA ALA A 699 24.31 9.85 9.03
C ALA A 699 25.82 9.70 9.30
N ARG A 700 26.62 9.53 8.24
CA ARG A 700 28.08 9.25 8.29
C ARG A 700 28.81 10.01 7.20
N GLY A 701 30.11 10.21 7.35
CA GLY A 701 30.96 10.87 6.34
C GLY A 701 31.41 9.93 5.21
N VAL A 702 31.91 10.49 4.11
CA VAL A 702 32.44 9.72 2.97
C VAL A 702 33.62 8.84 3.36
N SER A 703 34.43 9.25 4.35
CA SER A 703 35.51 8.43 4.91
C SER A 703 35.03 7.11 5.54
N PHE A 704 33.75 7.03 5.92
CA PHE A 704 33.07 5.78 6.30
C PHE A 704 32.30 5.19 5.11
N GLN A 705 31.40 5.96 4.50
CA GLN A 705 30.45 5.50 3.48
C GLN A 705 31.14 4.88 2.27
N TYR A 706 32.30 5.38 1.85
CA TYR A 706 33.03 4.82 0.70
C TYR A 706 33.40 3.34 0.88
N PHE A 707 33.48 2.83 2.11
CA PHE A 707 33.80 1.42 2.39
C PHE A 707 32.56 0.56 2.66
N ARG A 708 31.37 1.09 2.38
CA ARG A 708 30.07 0.42 2.55
C ARG A 708 29.42 0.16 1.20
N THR A 709 28.60 -0.87 1.16
CA THR A 709 27.86 -1.25 -0.06
C THR A 709 26.84 -0.18 -0.39
N GLU A 710 26.15 0.31 0.63
CA GLU A 710 25.07 1.24 0.53
C GLU A 710 25.50 2.68 0.91
N ASP A 711 24.76 3.68 0.42
CA ASP A 711 24.89 5.06 0.90
C ASP A 711 24.18 5.24 2.25
N THR A 712 24.24 6.42 2.87
CA THR A 712 23.46 6.71 4.09
C THR A 712 22.08 7.30 3.82
N GLY A 713 21.68 7.46 2.56
CA GLY A 713 20.30 7.81 2.23
C GLY A 713 19.38 6.68 2.68
N PHE A 714 18.15 6.97 3.14
CA PHE A 714 17.21 5.96 3.66
C PHE A 714 17.61 5.26 4.98
N TYR A 715 18.59 5.75 5.74
CA TYR A 715 19.05 5.12 6.98
C TYR A 715 17.95 4.85 8.04
N TYR A 716 16.80 5.52 7.89
CA TYR A 716 15.59 5.36 8.69
C TYR A 716 14.69 4.19 8.26
N THR A 717 15.04 3.48 7.18
CA THR A 717 14.27 2.32 6.70
C THR A 717 14.77 1.04 7.36
N THR A 718 13.86 0.13 7.72
CA THR A 718 14.19 -1.08 8.49
C THR A 718 15.04 -2.08 7.71
N ASP A 719 15.09 -1.96 6.39
CA ASP A 719 15.86 -2.81 5.48
C ASP A 719 17.16 -2.15 4.99
N HIS A 720 17.55 -1.02 5.58
CA HIS A 720 18.76 -0.30 5.23
C HIS A 720 19.54 0.16 6.45
N ASN A 721 20.66 -0.51 6.72
CA ASN A 721 21.50 -0.17 7.86
C ASN A 721 22.84 0.48 7.45
N TYR A 722 23.10 0.70 6.15
CA TYR A 722 24.31 1.37 5.60
C TYR A 722 25.66 0.90 6.19
N THR A 723 25.69 -0.30 6.78
CA THR A 723 26.85 -0.82 7.52
C THR A 723 27.50 -1.99 6.83
N THR A 724 26.88 -2.54 5.77
CA THR A 724 27.41 -3.67 5.01
C THR A 724 28.73 -3.29 4.34
N PRO A 725 29.87 -3.93 4.66
CA PRO A 725 31.13 -3.64 4.00
C PRO A 725 31.05 -3.91 2.48
N TRP A 726 31.59 -2.99 1.66
CA TRP A 726 31.68 -3.25 0.23
C TRP A 726 32.75 -4.28 -0.08
N ASN A 727 32.40 -5.28 -0.88
CA ASN A 727 33.38 -6.22 -1.42
C ASN A 727 34.04 -5.63 -2.68
N PHE A 728 35.19 -4.98 -2.49
CA PHE A 728 36.00 -4.37 -3.56
C PHE A 728 36.47 -5.35 -4.64
N ALA A 729 36.44 -6.67 -4.40
CA ALA A 729 36.72 -7.65 -5.47
C ALA A 729 35.66 -7.61 -6.58
N ARG A 730 34.47 -7.05 -6.30
CA ARG A 730 33.38 -6.82 -7.26
C ARG A 730 33.60 -5.59 -8.12
N ASP A 731 34.63 -4.80 -7.84
CA ASP A 731 35.00 -3.69 -8.71
C ASP A 731 35.73 -4.22 -9.95
N GLN A 732 34.98 -4.86 -10.85
CA GLN A 732 35.47 -5.40 -12.12
C GLN A 732 34.88 -4.60 -13.30
N PRO A 733 35.71 -4.08 -14.23
CA PRO A 733 37.17 -4.00 -14.12
C PRO A 733 37.59 -3.07 -12.96
N PRO A 734 38.79 -3.27 -12.39
CA PRO A 734 39.30 -2.46 -11.30
C PRO A 734 39.48 -1.00 -11.76
N PRO A 735 39.26 -0.03 -10.87
CA PRO A 735 39.57 1.37 -11.14
C PRO A 735 40.99 1.54 -11.67
N THR A 736 41.10 2.30 -12.75
CA THR A 736 42.40 2.67 -13.33
C THR A 736 42.89 3.99 -12.78
N HIS A 737 41.98 4.94 -12.55
CA HIS A 737 42.26 6.28 -12.05
C HIS A 737 41.21 6.64 -11.01
N ILE A 738 41.63 7.33 -9.94
CA ILE A 738 40.77 7.75 -8.84
C ILE A 738 40.80 9.26 -8.76
N ILE A 739 39.65 9.92 -8.73
CA ILE A 739 39.55 11.38 -8.60
C ILE A 739 38.70 11.68 -7.37
N ILE A 740 39.22 12.53 -6.48
CA ILE A 740 38.58 12.90 -5.23
C ILE A 740 38.34 14.41 -5.23
N HIS A 741 37.06 14.82 -5.15
CA HIS A 741 36.64 16.21 -5.02
C HIS A 741 35.62 16.31 -3.88
N ILE A 742 36.08 16.73 -2.70
CA ILE A 742 35.30 16.77 -1.46
C ILE A 742 35.92 17.77 -0.48
N GLY A 743 35.11 18.33 0.40
CA GLY A 743 35.55 19.22 1.50
C GLY A 743 34.68 20.45 1.70
N ALA A 744 33.73 20.72 0.79
CA ALA A 744 32.83 21.85 0.89
C ALA A 744 31.96 21.77 2.15
N ASN A 745 31.39 20.59 2.40
CA ASN A 745 30.53 20.36 3.56
C ASN A 745 31.33 20.29 4.87
N ASP A 746 32.57 19.78 4.84
CA ASP A 746 33.48 19.84 5.99
C ASP A 746 33.71 21.29 6.42
N ASN A 747 34.01 22.17 5.47
CA ASN A 747 34.17 23.60 5.74
C ASN A 747 32.89 24.25 6.23
N ALA A 748 31.74 23.95 5.61
CA ALA A 748 30.44 24.48 6.02
C ALA A 748 30.00 24.02 7.42
N GLN A 749 30.48 22.85 7.86
CA GLN A 749 30.24 22.28 9.19
C GLN A 749 31.37 22.61 10.19
N ASN A 750 32.22 23.60 9.88
CA ASN A 750 33.30 24.09 10.74
C ASN A 750 34.36 23.03 11.13
N VAL A 751 34.62 22.02 10.29
CA VAL A 751 35.77 21.12 10.46
C VAL A 751 37.06 21.94 10.27
N THR A 752 37.96 21.91 11.25
CA THR A 752 39.19 22.70 11.18
C THR A 752 40.11 22.19 10.07
N ALA A 753 41.00 23.06 9.57
CA ALA A 753 41.96 22.68 8.53
C ALA A 753 42.82 21.47 8.94
N ASP A 754 43.30 21.45 10.19
CA ASP A 754 44.12 20.35 10.72
C ASP A 754 43.33 19.04 10.79
N GLN A 755 42.07 19.09 11.26
CA GLN A 755 41.19 17.93 11.29
C GLN A 755 40.91 17.41 9.87
N PHE A 756 40.64 18.31 8.92
CA PHE A 756 40.40 17.94 7.53
C PHE A 756 41.63 17.25 6.92
N VAL A 757 42.83 17.81 7.11
CA VAL A 757 44.10 17.23 6.64
C VAL A 757 44.33 15.84 7.22
N GLN A 758 44.06 15.66 8.53
CA GLN A 758 44.20 14.37 9.19
C GLN A 758 43.24 13.33 8.60
N VAL A 759 41.93 13.63 8.56
CA VAL A 759 40.92 12.72 8.02
C VAL A 759 41.20 12.37 6.56
N TYR A 760 41.59 13.33 5.73
CA TYR A 760 41.93 13.09 4.33
C TYR A 760 43.16 12.18 4.20
N SER A 761 44.19 12.42 5.00
CA SER A 761 45.39 11.58 5.01
C SER A 761 45.07 10.14 5.42
N ASP A 762 44.27 9.95 6.47
CA ASP A 762 43.84 8.62 6.93
C ASP A 762 42.97 7.92 5.88
N PHE A 763 42.11 8.67 5.20
CA PHE A 763 41.30 8.15 4.09
C PHE A 763 42.17 7.70 2.92
N LEU A 764 43.19 8.47 2.53
CA LEU A 764 44.17 8.09 1.50
C LEU A 764 44.99 6.86 1.90
N ASP A 765 45.41 6.78 3.17
CA ASP A 765 46.12 5.62 3.70
C ASP A 765 45.28 4.34 3.52
N ARG A 766 43.97 4.39 3.82
CA ARG A 766 43.03 3.29 3.58
C ARG A 766 42.77 3.00 2.10
N LEU A 767 42.62 4.03 1.26
CA LEU A 767 42.46 3.86 -0.19
C LEU A 767 43.67 3.15 -0.80
N ARG A 768 44.88 3.41 -0.31
CA ARG A 768 46.11 2.81 -0.83
C ARG A 768 46.30 1.35 -0.45
N VAL A 769 45.62 0.87 0.59
CA VAL A 769 45.51 -0.57 0.85
C VAL A 769 44.73 -1.26 -0.28
N LEU A 770 43.69 -0.60 -0.82
CA LEU A 770 42.84 -1.14 -1.88
C LEU A 770 43.44 -0.93 -3.28
N TYR A 771 44.07 0.23 -3.49
CA TYR A 771 44.59 0.68 -4.78
C TYR A 771 46.06 1.09 -4.68
N PRO A 772 46.99 0.12 -4.58
CA PRO A 772 48.38 0.41 -4.25
C PRO A 772 49.15 1.17 -5.34
N ARG A 773 48.65 1.18 -6.60
CA ARG A 773 49.43 1.69 -7.76
C ARG A 773 48.65 2.64 -8.67
N GLN A 774 47.34 2.70 -8.55
CA GLN A 774 46.48 3.52 -9.41
C GLN A 774 46.80 5.00 -9.23
N PRO A 775 46.83 5.82 -10.29
CA PRO A 775 46.86 7.27 -10.15
C PRO A 775 45.67 7.79 -9.30
N VAL A 776 45.97 8.59 -8.28
CA VAL A 776 44.99 9.28 -7.43
C VAL A 776 45.13 10.78 -7.67
N PHE A 777 44.04 11.42 -8.06
CA PHE A 777 43.96 12.85 -8.27
C PHE A 777 43.17 13.49 -7.14
N VAL A 778 43.84 14.33 -6.35
CA VAL A 778 43.21 15.17 -5.34
C VAL A 778 42.87 16.49 -6.01
N MET A 779 41.58 16.79 -6.14
CA MET A 779 41.11 18.00 -6.79
C MET A 779 40.87 19.08 -5.73
N THR A 780 41.42 20.28 -5.95
CA THR A 780 41.17 21.43 -5.06
C THR A 780 39.73 21.94 -5.25
N PRO A 781 39.19 22.71 -4.30
CA PRO A 781 37.93 23.43 -4.50
C PRO A 781 38.06 24.40 -5.66
N TRP A 782 37.07 24.41 -6.57
CA TRP A 782 37.05 25.40 -7.64
C TRP A 782 36.75 26.84 -7.20
N GLY A 783 36.28 27.00 -5.97
CA GLY A 783 35.88 28.27 -5.38
C GLY A 783 34.39 28.34 -5.08
N TRP A 784 34.01 29.20 -4.16
CA TRP A 784 32.62 29.42 -3.74
C TRP A 784 32.19 30.84 -4.14
N PRO A 785 31.61 31.03 -5.33
CA PRO A 785 31.15 32.34 -5.78
C PRO A 785 29.99 32.81 -4.90
N TYR A 786 30.10 33.98 -4.27
CA TYR A 786 29.11 34.49 -3.31
C TYR A 786 28.49 35.83 -3.70
N SER A 787 28.99 36.48 -4.75
CA SER A 787 28.39 37.71 -5.27
C SER A 787 28.41 37.78 -6.80
N PRO A 788 27.40 38.43 -7.41
CA PRO A 788 27.41 38.77 -8.84
C PRO A 788 28.59 39.66 -9.26
N ASP A 789 29.16 40.42 -8.31
CA ASP A 789 30.28 41.34 -8.54
C ASP A 789 31.64 40.61 -8.68
N GLY A 790 31.64 39.28 -8.71
CA GLY A 790 32.84 38.45 -8.92
C GLY A 790 33.55 37.98 -7.66
N GLY A 791 32.92 38.09 -6.48
CA GLY A 791 33.48 37.58 -5.22
C GLY A 791 33.50 36.05 -5.18
N VAL A 792 34.69 35.46 -4.98
CA VAL A 792 34.88 34.01 -4.81
C VAL A 792 35.63 33.72 -3.51
N ALA A 793 35.04 32.90 -2.65
CA ALA A 793 35.67 32.44 -1.41
C ALA A 793 36.33 31.08 -1.61
N TYR A 794 37.40 30.81 -0.86
CA TYR A 794 38.12 29.54 -0.90
C TYR A 794 38.31 28.99 0.51
N TYR A 795 38.22 27.68 0.64
CA TYR A 795 38.39 26.95 1.89
C TYR A 795 39.58 25.99 1.81
N TYR A 796 40.18 25.71 2.97
CA TYR A 796 41.37 24.87 3.13
C TYR A 796 42.50 25.20 2.12
N GLN A 797 42.74 26.50 1.88
CA GLN A 797 43.78 26.95 0.95
C GLN A 797 45.15 26.36 1.30
N GLY A 798 45.83 25.80 0.31
CA GLY A 798 47.12 25.12 0.47
C GLY A 798 47.07 23.73 1.13
N GLN A 799 45.98 23.36 1.80
CA GLN A 799 45.91 22.10 2.56
C GLN A 799 45.81 20.87 1.66
N TYR A 800 45.07 20.93 0.55
CA TYR A 800 45.04 19.85 -0.45
C TYR A 800 46.42 19.55 -1.02
N GLN A 801 47.21 20.60 -1.31
CA GLN A 801 48.60 20.46 -1.75
C GLN A 801 49.47 19.87 -0.64
N ALA A 802 49.28 20.28 0.61
CA ALA A 802 49.98 19.72 1.75
C ALA A 802 49.70 18.22 1.93
N ILE A 803 48.44 17.78 1.79
CA ILE A 803 48.04 16.37 1.82
C ILE A 803 48.77 15.56 0.72
N VAL A 804 48.75 16.06 -0.52
CA VAL A 804 49.47 15.40 -1.64
C VAL A 804 50.97 15.34 -1.37
N ASN A 805 51.58 16.46 -0.96
CA ASN A 805 53.02 16.53 -0.66
C ASN A 805 53.42 15.58 0.47
N ALA A 806 52.63 15.52 1.55
CA ALA A 806 52.87 14.60 2.67
C ALA A 806 52.82 13.14 2.21
N ARG A 807 51.88 12.80 1.32
CA ARG A 807 51.78 11.45 0.75
C ARG A 807 52.94 11.13 -0.20
N VAL A 808 53.37 12.07 -1.03
CA VAL A 808 54.57 11.94 -1.87
C VAL A 808 55.83 11.75 -1.02
N ALA A 809 55.94 12.47 0.11
CA ALA A 809 57.04 12.29 1.06
C ALA A 809 57.07 10.91 1.71
N LYS A 810 55.91 10.23 1.85
CA LYS A 810 55.80 8.81 2.22
C LYS A 810 56.19 7.84 1.08
N GLY A 811 56.58 8.33 -0.09
CA GLY A 811 57.06 7.55 -1.24
C GLY A 811 56.00 7.24 -2.31
N ASP A 812 54.78 7.79 -2.21
CA ASP A 812 53.72 7.59 -3.19
C ASP A 812 53.96 8.43 -4.45
N LYS A 813 54.32 7.78 -5.56
CA LYS A 813 54.62 8.46 -6.83
C LYS A 813 53.40 8.63 -7.74
N ASN A 814 52.27 8.02 -7.39
CA ASN A 814 51.07 7.95 -8.24
C ASN A 814 49.92 8.74 -7.61
N ILE A 815 50.23 9.86 -6.96
CA ILE A 815 49.26 10.84 -6.47
C ILE A 815 49.60 12.20 -7.07
N SER A 816 48.59 12.96 -7.50
CA SER A 816 48.76 14.26 -8.13
C SER A 816 47.63 15.19 -7.75
N ILE A 817 47.90 16.50 -7.80
CA ILE A 817 46.87 17.51 -7.58
C ILE A 817 46.24 17.91 -8.91
N ILE A 818 44.94 18.16 -8.91
CA ILE A 818 44.24 18.90 -9.97
C ILE A 818 43.81 20.22 -9.34
N ASP A 819 44.47 21.31 -9.74
CA ASP A 819 44.11 22.63 -9.23
C ASP A 819 42.89 23.18 -9.98
N ALA A 820 41.73 23.13 -9.31
CA ALA A 820 40.47 23.62 -9.83
C ALA A 820 40.21 25.10 -9.53
N THR A 821 41.10 25.76 -8.78
CA THR A 821 40.94 27.15 -8.32
C THR A 821 40.52 28.08 -9.46
N GLY A 822 39.39 28.77 -9.27
CA GLY A 822 38.88 29.76 -10.22
C GLY A 822 38.17 29.19 -11.44
N TRP A 823 37.90 27.87 -11.50
CA TRP A 823 37.19 27.28 -12.63
C TRP A 823 35.72 27.71 -12.71
N ILE A 824 35.11 28.09 -11.58
CA ILE A 824 33.68 28.40 -11.48
C ILE A 824 33.48 29.82 -10.97
N THR A 825 32.62 30.56 -11.67
CA THR A 825 32.23 31.95 -11.36
C THR A 825 30.75 32.04 -11.02
N TRP A 826 30.26 33.23 -10.67
CA TRP A 826 28.85 33.46 -10.35
C TRP A 826 27.89 33.03 -11.47
N ASP A 827 28.26 33.28 -12.74
CA ASP A 827 27.43 32.91 -13.90
C ASP A 827 27.35 31.40 -14.15
N ASP A 828 28.24 30.63 -13.52
CA ASP A 828 28.32 29.18 -13.67
C ASP A 828 27.40 28.43 -12.68
N VAL A 829 26.85 29.12 -11.66
CA VAL A 829 26.11 28.49 -10.57
C VAL A 829 24.64 28.91 -10.50
N PHE A 830 23.81 28.09 -9.86
CA PHE A 830 22.47 28.50 -9.47
C PHE A 830 22.56 29.54 -8.33
N PRO A 831 21.98 30.75 -8.47
CA PRO A 831 22.16 31.84 -7.48
C PRO A 831 21.73 31.52 -6.04
N ASP A 832 20.78 30.59 -5.89
CA ASP A 832 20.17 30.21 -4.61
C ASP A 832 20.95 29.13 -3.85
N SER A 833 21.67 28.27 -4.56
CA SER A 833 22.35 27.11 -3.99
C SER A 833 23.86 27.08 -4.24
N LEU A 834 24.34 27.92 -5.16
CA LEU A 834 25.74 28.04 -5.57
C LEU A 834 26.33 26.73 -6.13
N HIS A 835 25.46 25.81 -6.55
CA HIS A 835 25.85 24.59 -7.24
C HIS A 835 26.05 24.83 -8.73
N PRO A 836 27.01 24.16 -9.40
CA PRO A 836 27.25 24.33 -10.82
C PRO A 836 26.03 23.94 -11.67
N THR A 837 25.67 24.80 -12.61
CA THR A 837 24.63 24.56 -13.62
C THR A 837 25.08 23.49 -14.63
N GLY A 838 24.14 23.00 -15.47
CA GLY A 838 24.46 22.06 -16.55
C GLY A 838 25.64 22.51 -17.43
N PRO A 839 25.65 23.73 -18.00
CA PRO A 839 26.80 24.24 -18.76
C PRO A 839 28.11 24.26 -17.96
N ALA A 840 28.06 24.61 -16.68
CA ALA A 840 29.24 24.61 -15.82
C ALA A 840 29.79 23.20 -15.57
N GLN A 841 28.94 22.18 -15.51
CA GLN A 841 29.37 20.78 -15.41
C GLN A 841 30.18 20.33 -16.64
N PHE A 842 29.80 20.77 -17.85
CA PHE A 842 30.60 20.55 -19.06
C PHE A 842 31.95 21.24 -19.00
N LYS A 843 31.98 22.50 -18.54
CA LYS A 843 33.21 23.29 -18.33
C LYS A 843 34.15 22.62 -17.32
N ILE A 844 33.63 22.09 -16.21
CA ILE A 844 34.41 21.32 -15.24
C ILE A 844 34.98 20.06 -15.90
N ALA A 845 34.17 19.31 -16.65
CA ALA A 845 34.62 18.12 -17.36
C ALA A 845 35.73 18.44 -18.40
N ASP A 846 35.64 19.58 -19.10
CA ASP A 846 36.69 20.06 -20.03
C ASP A 846 38.01 20.30 -19.30
N ASN A 847 37.95 20.99 -18.17
CA ASN A 847 39.14 21.31 -17.39
C ASN A 847 39.77 20.06 -16.75
N VAL A 848 38.97 19.15 -16.20
CA VAL A 848 39.46 17.85 -15.69
C VAL A 848 40.09 17.04 -16.81
N GLN A 849 39.45 16.97 -17.98
CA GLN A 849 40.00 16.28 -19.13
C GLN A 849 41.34 16.87 -19.57
N ALA A 850 41.46 18.20 -19.64
CA ALA A 850 42.71 18.88 -19.98
C ALA A 850 43.81 18.62 -18.94
N ALA A 851 43.46 18.56 -17.65
CA ALA A 851 44.41 18.21 -16.58
C ALA A 851 44.91 16.77 -16.71
N LEU A 852 44.02 15.80 -16.99
CA LEU A 852 44.40 14.41 -17.21
C LEU A 852 45.25 14.22 -18.47
N GLN A 853 44.94 14.94 -19.55
CA GLN A 853 45.75 14.95 -20.77
C GLN A 853 47.17 15.48 -20.52
N SER A 854 47.26 16.60 -19.80
CA SER A 854 48.54 17.20 -19.40
C SER A 854 49.35 16.28 -18.50
N TRP A 855 48.67 15.51 -17.65
CA TRP A 855 49.30 14.48 -16.81
C TRP A 855 49.82 13.28 -17.62
N GLY A 856 49.23 13.01 -18.80
CA GLY A 856 49.67 11.95 -19.71
C GLY A 856 48.62 10.89 -20.05
N LEU A 857 47.34 11.16 -19.78
CA LEU A 857 46.23 10.29 -20.20
C LEU A 857 45.53 10.89 -21.45
N PRO A 858 45.94 10.52 -22.67
CA PRO A 858 45.28 11.01 -23.89
C PRO A 858 43.87 10.41 -24.01
N PRO A 859 42.93 11.12 -24.66
CA PRO A 859 41.62 10.56 -24.97
C PRO A 859 41.79 9.37 -25.93
N PRO A 860 40.92 8.35 -25.88
CA PRO A 860 40.99 7.24 -26.83
C PRO A 860 40.84 7.76 -28.27
N PRO A 861 41.43 7.08 -29.27
CA PRO A 861 41.11 7.34 -30.66
C PRO A 861 39.61 7.14 -30.88
N LYS A 862 38.97 8.14 -31.50
CA LYS A 862 37.53 8.13 -31.83
C LYS A 862 37.14 6.98 -32.76
#